data_AF-A0AA38W7M9-F1
#
_entry.id   AF-A0AA38W7M9-F1
#
_cell.length_a   1.000
_cell.length_b   1.000
_cell.length_c   1.000
_cell.angle_alpha   90.00
_cell.angle_beta   90.00
_cell.angle_gamma   90.00
#
_symmetry.space_group_name_H-M   'P 1'
#
loop_
_entity.id
_entity.type
_entity.pdbx_description
1 polymer ?
#
loop_
_entity_poly.entity_id
_entity_poly.type
_entity_poly.pdbx_seq_one_letter_code
_entity_poly.pdbx_strand_id
1 'polypeptide(L)'
;MEKIGFYIYLLVLIATLGCTTVTGATNPTTNQFIRASCKTTRHPALCVRCLSVYAGSIRGSDHELAKAAVSVGLKETKAAATFISKLARTRGMKPRESQAVRDCISTMTNSVSSLSQSVQELGQVGRFKGQAFEWHMSNVETWVGSALTNQNMCARGLADDAIKGLVKDAITKRMDYVSQVTSNALALLNRFAVRHRKVVRGGGGFGDRLGWEPLIRSAVDREVKEEEVDEVEAQGGTRWAVLVAGSKGYANYRHQLNCSSGKRLGASGWYPLASGSNHGSSTSAIPRLWVGSGGPSNGHASLWACGLGHMSGLVVPGRSDVCHAYQVLKRGGLKDENIVVFMYDDIATSEMNPRPGVIINHPEGDNVYAGVPKDYVGDDVTVDNLFAVLLGDKNSVKGGSGKVIDSKPEDRIFFYYSDHGGPGVLGMPNQPYLAANDLIKVLKKKHAMGTYKEMVLYIEACESGSMFEGMMPDDLNIYVTTASSAEESSYGTYCPGMDPSPPPEYITCLGDLYSVAWMEDSETHNLKKETLEQQFNKVKLRTSNYDTYNSGSHVMEYGNKDIKPEKVYLYQGFNPKTANLPANRIDFHKKMDGVNQRDADLTFWWHKYQRSSESNRTEIGKKITEMLAHRAHLDSSVDTIGVLIFGPEKGRSILHSRRGRGIPLVDDWECLKSTVRLFEKHCGPLTQYGMKHMRAFANICNELVGKEVIEEACMATCGGKNILSYATTGAYSL
;
A
#
# COMPACT_ATOMS: atom_id res chain seq x y z
N MET A 1 -49.23 16.61 -9.94
CA MET A 1 -47.93 16.15 -10.47
C MET A 1 -47.71 16.56 -11.93
N GLU A 2 -48.74 16.58 -12.78
CA GLU A 2 -48.65 16.77 -14.24
C GLU A 2 -47.80 17.97 -14.69
N LYS A 3 -47.91 19.15 -14.04
CA LYS A 3 -47.12 20.34 -14.37
C LYS A 3 -45.60 20.11 -14.28
N ILE A 4 -45.14 19.22 -13.40
CA ILE A 4 -43.72 18.82 -13.32
C ILE A 4 -43.37 17.86 -14.46
N GLY A 5 -44.24 16.88 -14.74
CA GLY A 5 -44.07 15.96 -15.87
C GLY A 5 -43.95 16.68 -17.21
N PHE A 6 -44.84 17.64 -17.50
CA PHE A 6 -44.81 18.45 -18.71
C PHE A 6 -43.54 19.32 -18.81
N TYR A 7 -43.10 19.92 -17.70
CA TYR A 7 -41.88 20.74 -17.68
C TYR A 7 -40.61 19.91 -17.84
N ILE A 8 -40.54 18.71 -17.24
CA ILE A 8 -39.45 17.75 -17.47
C ILE A 8 -39.47 17.26 -18.93
N TYR A 9 -40.63 16.93 -19.49
CA TYR A 9 -40.78 16.51 -20.88
C TYR A 9 -40.28 17.59 -21.86
N LEU A 10 -40.65 18.86 -21.63
CA LEU A 10 -40.18 20.00 -22.42
C LEU A 10 -38.66 20.22 -22.27
N LEU A 11 -38.12 20.13 -21.05
CA LEU A 11 -36.67 20.21 -20.81
C LEU A 11 -35.90 19.05 -21.46
N VAL A 12 -36.46 17.84 -21.46
CA VAL A 12 -35.86 16.65 -22.11
C VAL A 12 -35.87 16.81 -23.62
N LEU A 13 -36.97 17.27 -24.23
CA LEU A 13 -37.04 17.57 -25.67
C LEU A 13 -35.95 18.58 -26.10
N ILE A 14 -35.77 19.65 -25.32
CA ILE A 14 -34.72 20.65 -25.57
C ILE A 14 -33.31 20.05 -25.34
N ALA A 15 -33.14 19.15 -24.37
CA ALA A 15 -31.87 18.50 -24.03
C ALA A 15 -31.50 17.28 -24.91
N THR A 16 -32.44 16.75 -25.71
CA THR A 16 -32.18 15.67 -26.68
C THR A 16 -31.43 16.12 -27.94
N LEU A 17 -31.20 17.43 -28.11
CA LEU A 17 -30.34 18.00 -29.15
C LEU A 17 -28.85 17.80 -28.84
N GLY A 18 -28.40 16.54 -28.78
CA GLY A 18 -26.97 16.21 -28.83
C GLY A 18 -26.42 16.34 -30.25
N CYS A 19 -25.16 16.76 -30.41
CA CYS A 19 -24.37 16.77 -31.66
C CYS A 19 -25.17 16.90 -32.97
N THR A 20 -25.74 18.09 -33.21
CA THR A 20 -26.60 18.41 -34.36
C THR A 20 -25.89 18.29 -35.70
N THR A 21 -26.46 17.55 -36.64
CA THR A 21 -26.00 17.46 -38.03
C THR A 21 -26.33 18.72 -38.81
N VAL A 22 -25.38 19.64 -38.94
CA VAL A 22 -25.45 20.76 -39.91
C VAL A 22 -24.79 20.32 -41.22
N THR A 23 -25.46 20.52 -42.34
CA THR A 23 -24.97 20.18 -43.70
C THR A 23 -23.95 21.20 -44.21
N GLY A 24 -22.79 21.26 -43.55
CA GLY A 24 -21.61 21.95 -44.09
C GLY A 24 -20.94 21.15 -45.20
N ALA A 25 -20.23 21.83 -46.11
CA ALA A 25 -19.60 21.21 -47.27
C ALA A 25 -18.68 20.04 -46.90
N THR A 26 -19.02 18.84 -47.39
CA THR A 26 -18.43 17.58 -46.97
C THR A 26 -17.13 17.27 -47.71
N ASN A 27 -15.97 17.57 -47.10
CA ASN A 27 -14.71 17.00 -47.57
C ASN A 27 -14.70 15.47 -47.31
N PRO A 28 -14.69 14.60 -48.35
CA PRO A 28 -14.85 13.15 -48.17
C PRO A 28 -13.67 12.52 -47.43
N THR A 29 -12.44 12.95 -47.74
CA THR A 29 -11.20 12.37 -47.19
C THR A 29 -11.08 12.63 -45.68
N THR A 30 -11.46 13.83 -45.22
CA THR A 30 -11.42 14.13 -43.78
C THR A 30 -12.54 13.40 -43.02
N ASN A 31 -13.70 13.17 -43.64
CA ASN A 31 -14.73 12.30 -43.06
C ASN A 31 -14.28 10.82 -42.99
N GLN A 32 -13.50 10.34 -43.96
CA GLN A 32 -12.86 9.02 -43.91
C GLN A 32 -11.84 8.93 -42.77
N PHE A 33 -11.01 9.97 -42.58
CA PHE A 33 -10.07 10.07 -41.46
C PHE A 33 -10.77 10.06 -40.09
N ILE A 34 -11.87 10.82 -39.93
CA ILE A 34 -12.68 10.82 -38.70
C ILE A 34 -13.26 9.42 -38.45
N ARG A 35 -13.85 8.78 -39.47
CA ARG A 35 -14.38 7.40 -39.37
C ARG A 35 -13.30 6.38 -38.98
N ALA A 36 -12.14 6.43 -39.62
CA ALA A 36 -11.00 5.55 -39.32
C ALA A 36 -10.45 5.76 -37.89
N SER A 37 -10.51 6.99 -37.38
CA SER A 37 -10.06 7.33 -36.03
C SER A 37 -11.07 6.92 -34.96
N CYS A 38 -12.35 7.18 -35.19
CA CYS A 38 -13.44 6.80 -34.30
C CYS A 38 -13.61 5.27 -34.15
N LYS A 39 -13.15 4.45 -35.10
CA LYS A 39 -13.09 2.98 -34.95
C LYS A 39 -12.34 2.51 -33.70
N THR A 40 -11.39 3.31 -33.19
CA THR A 40 -10.59 2.99 -31.99
C THR A 40 -11.17 3.54 -30.68
N THR A 41 -12.39 4.09 -30.70
CA THR A 41 -13.06 4.67 -29.53
C THR A 41 -14.14 3.74 -28.98
N ARG A 42 -14.53 3.89 -27.70
CA ARG A 42 -15.51 3.01 -27.04
C ARG A 42 -16.92 3.14 -27.63
N HIS A 43 -17.27 4.29 -28.22
CA HIS A 43 -18.58 4.54 -28.85
C HIS A 43 -18.41 5.10 -30.28
N PRO A 44 -17.97 4.29 -31.27
CA PRO A 44 -17.55 4.78 -32.60
C PRO A 44 -18.63 5.57 -33.36
N ALA A 45 -19.89 5.13 -33.31
CA ALA A 45 -20.99 5.80 -33.99
C ALA A 45 -21.25 7.21 -33.41
N LEU A 46 -21.17 7.34 -32.08
CA LEU A 46 -21.28 8.63 -31.39
C LEU A 46 -20.10 9.54 -31.72
N CYS A 47 -18.88 9.00 -31.73
CA CYS A 47 -17.66 9.71 -32.13
C CYS A 47 -17.79 10.31 -33.54
N VAL A 48 -18.18 9.50 -34.53
CA VAL A 48 -18.36 9.97 -35.91
C VAL A 48 -19.45 11.05 -35.99
N ARG A 49 -20.63 10.81 -35.39
CA ARG A 49 -21.74 11.77 -35.38
C ARG A 49 -21.32 13.13 -34.80
N CYS A 50 -20.57 13.13 -33.71
CA CYS A 50 -20.14 14.35 -33.03
C CYS A 50 -18.99 15.09 -33.73
N LEU A 51 -18.10 14.38 -34.45
CA LEU A 51 -16.90 14.98 -35.04
C LEU A 51 -17.02 15.31 -36.54
N SER A 52 -17.90 14.66 -37.30
CA SER A 52 -18.09 14.96 -38.73
C SER A 52 -18.44 16.43 -39.03
N VAL A 53 -19.14 17.11 -38.13
CA VAL A 53 -19.47 18.55 -38.25
C VAL A 53 -18.20 19.43 -38.21
N TYR A 54 -17.13 18.96 -37.56
CA TYR A 54 -15.87 19.69 -37.39
C TYR A 54 -14.83 19.33 -38.48
N ALA A 55 -15.20 18.56 -39.51
CA ALA A 55 -14.26 18.07 -40.54
C ALA A 55 -13.42 19.19 -41.21
N GLY A 56 -14.03 20.35 -41.50
CA GLY A 56 -13.32 21.50 -42.09
C GLY A 56 -12.26 22.14 -41.19
N SER A 57 -12.34 21.91 -39.87
CA SER A 57 -11.34 22.33 -38.87
C SER A 57 -10.30 21.24 -38.60
N ILE A 58 -10.73 19.97 -38.55
CA ILE A 58 -9.87 18.82 -38.23
C ILE A 58 -8.81 18.56 -39.32
N ARG A 59 -9.18 18.72 -40.61
CA ARG A 59 -8.25 18.68 -41.78
C ARG A 59 -7.29 17.48 -41.86
N GLY A 60 -7.62 16.36 -41.22
CA GLY A 60 -6.76 15.16 -41.16
C GLY A 60 -5.69 15.15 -40.06
N SER A 61 -5.65 16.14 -39.17
CA SER A 61 -4.70 16.21 -38.05
C SER A 61 -5.21 15.46 -36.81
N ASP A 62 -4.40 14.59 -36.21
CA ASP A 62 -4.70 13.97 -34.91
C ASP A 62 -4.79 15.02 -33.78
N HIS A 63 -4.02 16.11 -33.85
CA HIS A 63 -4.03 17.18 -32.83
C HIS A 63 -5.37 17.94 -32.83
N GLU A 64 -5.79 18.45 -33.99
CA GLU A 64 -7.08 19.14 -34.12
C GLU A 64 -8.27 18.18 -33.97
N LEU A 65 -8.10 16.88 -34.25
CA LEU A 65 -9.10 15.85 -33.93
C LEU A 65 -9.29 15.69 -32.41
N ALA A 66 -8.21 15.55 -31.63
CA ALA A 66 -8.27 15.45 -30.18
C ALA A 66 -8.84 16.72 -29.55
N LYS A 67 -8.36 17.90 -29.99
CA LYS A 67 -8.83 19.22 -29.57
C LYS A 67 -10.31 19.46 -29.91
N ALA A 68 -10.78 19.03 -31.07
CA ALA A 68 -12.21 19.06 -31.42
C ALA A 68 -13.02 18.13 -30.50
N ALA A 69 -12.55 16.91 -30.22
CA ALA A 69 -13.26 15.96 -29.37
C ALA A 69 -13.39 16.44 -27.91
N VAL A 70 -12.32 16.96 -27.31
CA VAL A 70 -12.37 17.55 -25.97
C VAL A 70 -13.23 18.81 -25.95
N SER A 71 -13.22 19.63 -27.01
CA SER A 71 -14.11 20.79 -27.14
C SER A 71 -15.60 20.41 -27.23
N VAL A 72 -15.94 19.31 -27.90
CA VAL A 72 -17.31 18.77 -27.90
C VAL A 72 -17.69 18.21 -26.54
N GLY A 73 -16.78 17.50 -25.86
CA GLY A 73 -16.97 17.07 -24.47
C GLY A 73 -17.27 18.26 -23.53
N LEU A 74 -16.49 19.34 -23.62
CA LEU A 74 -16.71 20.58 -22.87
C LEU A 74 -18.08 21.21 -23.17
N LYS A 75 -18.48 21.27 -24.45
CA LYS A 75 -19.79 21.80 -24.87
C LYS A 75 -20.95 20.99 -24.28
N GLU A 76 -20.93 19.67 -24.44
CA GLU A 76 -22.02 18.81 -23.98
C GLU A 76 -22.08 18.70 -22.44
N THR A 77 -20.93 18.82 -21.76
CA THR A 77 -20.82 18.93 -20.29
C THR A 77 -21.41 20.26 -19.80
N LYS A 78 -21.06 21.40 -20.42
CA LYS A 78 -21.66 22.72 -20.09
C LYS A 78 -23.18 22.74 -20.30
N ALA A 79 -23.67 22.14 -21.38
CA ALA A 79 -25.10 21.98 -21.64
C ALA A 79 -25.79 21.10 -20.58
N ALA A 80 -25.15 20.01 -20.16
CA ALA A 80 -25.68 19.13 -19.13
C ALA A 80 -25.68 19.76 -17.73
N ALA A 81 -24.59 20.44 -17.33
CA ALA A 81 -24.55 21.21 -16.09
C ALA A 81 -25.67 22.26 -16.05
N THR A 82 -25.88 22.98 -17.15
CA THR A 82 -26.98 23.95 -17.32
C THR A 82 -28.37 23.28 -17.19
N PHE A 83 -28.55 22.09 -17.77
CA PHE A 83 -29.79 21.31 -17.64
C PHE A 83 -30.08 20.93 -16.20
N ILE A 84 -29.09 20.38 -15.48
CA ILE A 84 -29.23 19.99 -14.06
C ILE A 84 -29.50 21.23 -13.19
N SER A 85 -28.79 22.34 -13.41
CA SER A 85 -29.01 23.60 -12.69
C SER A 85 -30.39 24.23 -12.95
N LYS A 86 -31.02 23.99 -14.10
CA LYS A 86 -32.42 24.37 -14.37
C LYS A 86 -33.39 23.41 -13.67
N LEU A 87 -33.14 22.11 -13.73
CA LEU A 87 -33.97 21.07 -13.11
C LEU A 87 -34.02 21.23 -11.58
N ALA A 88 -32.89 21.58 -10.94
CA ALA A 88 -32.79 21.89 -9.51
C ALA A 88 -33.66 23.07 -9.04
N ARG A 89 -34.10 23.94 -9.96
CA ARG A 89 -34.98 25.09 -9.65
C ARG A 89 -36.48 24.76 -9.77
N THR A 90 -36.83 23.53 -10.14
CA THR A 90 -38.24 23.09 -10.20
C THR A 90 -38.81 22.85 -8.80
N ARG A 91 -39.99 23.39 -8.51
CA ARG A 91 -40.68 23.19 -7.22
C ARG A 91 -41.28 21.79 -7.15
N GLY A 92 -41.13 21.11 -6.01
CA GLY A 92 -41.74 19.80 -5.72
C GLY A 92 -40.76 18.63 -5.57
N MET A 93 -39.44 18.87 -5.62
CA MET A 93 -38.40 17.87 -5.38
C MET A 93 -38.24 17.56 -3.88
N LYS A 94 -38.04 16.29 -3.49
CA LYS A 94 -37.86 15.88 -2.09
C LYS A 94 -36.49 16.30 -1.54
N PRO A 95 -36.28 16.41 -0.21
CA PRO A 95 -34.99 16.83 0.36
C PRO A 95 -33.77 15.99 -0.07
N ARG A 96 -33.90 14.65 -0.10
CA ARG A 96 -32.81 13.74 -0.56
C ARG A 96 -32.51 13.90 -2.05
N GLU A 97 -33.55 13.96 -2.89
CA GLU A 97 -33.43 14.23 -4.33
C GLU A 97 -32.73 15.58 -4.58
N SER A 98 -33.12 16.60 -3.82
CA SER A 98 -32.55 17.95 -3.88
C SER A 98 -31.08 17.99 -3.46
N GLN A 99 -30.65 17.12 -2.54
CA GLN A 99 -29.25 16.98 -2.16
C GLN A 99 -28.43 16.31 -3.26
N ALA A 100 -28.82 15.12 -3.72
CA ALA A 100 -28.11 14.42 -4.80
C ALA A 100 -28.01 15.26 -6.10
N VAL A 101 -29.01 16.10 -6.37
CA VAL A 101 -28.96 17.07 -7.49
C VAL A 101 -27.96 18.22 -7.22
N ARG A 102 -27.82 18.73 -5.99
CA ARG A 102 -26.74 19.69 -5.63
C ARG A 102 -25.36 19.07 -5.79
N ASP A 103 -25.18 17.84 -5.31
CA ASP A 103 -23.89 17.14 -5.35
C ASP A 103 -23.47 16.84 -6.79
N CYS A 104 -24.44 16.46 -7.64
CA CYS A 104 -24.23 16.38 -9.08
C CYS A 104 -23.87 17.74 -9.72
N ILE A 105 -24.47 18.87 -9.32
CA ILE A 105 -24.12 20.21 -9.86
C ILE A 105 -22.68 20.58 -9.51
N SER A 106 -22.23 20.32 -8.27
CA SER A 106 -20.85 20.53 -7.85
C SER A 106 -19.89 19.69 -8.70
N THR A 107 -20.17 18.39 -8.78
CA THR A 107 -19.39 17.41 -9.55
C THR A 107 -19.29 17.79 -11.04
N MET A 108 -20.40 18.22 -11.65
CA MET A 108 -20.45 18.65 -13.05
C MET A 108 -19.77 20.00 -13.29
N THR A 109 -19.75 20.90 -12.31
CA THR A 109 -18.94 22.13 -12.36
C THR A 109 -17.45 21.79 -12.43
N ASN A 110 -17.00 20.78 -11.68
CA ASN A 110 -15.61 20.30 -11.73
C ASN A 110 -15.27 19.67 -13.10
N SER A 111 -16.19 18.89 -13.72
CA SER A 111 -16.03 18.41 -15.10
C SER A 111 -15.91 19.55 -16.11
N VAL A 112 -16.70 20.64 -15.96
CA VAL A 112 -16.60 21.82 -16.84
C VAL A 112 -15.26 22.52 -16.67
N SER A 113 -14.74 22.66 -15.44
CA SER A 113 -13.43 23.27 -15.18
C SER A 113 -12.31 22.48 -15.84
N SER A 114 -12.23 21.17 -15.54
CA SER A 114 -11.17 20.27 -16.02
C SER A 114 -11.15 20.19 -17.55
N LEU A 115 -12.32 20.09 -18.21
CA LEU A 115 -12.40 20.13 -19.68
C LEU A 115 -12.08 21.52 -20.26
N SER A 116 -12.29 22.61 -19.52
CA SER A 116 -11.89 23.95 -19.97
C SER A 116 -10.37 24.13 -19.93
N GLN A 117 -9.72 23.65 -18.87
CA GLN A 117 -8.25 23.59 -18.77
C GLN A 117 -7.67 22.72 -19.89
N SER A 118 -8.26 21.53 -20.11
CA SER A 118 -7.89 20.61 -21.20
C SER A 118 -7.90 21.26 -22.58
N VAL A 119 -8.92 22.08 -22.91
CA VAL A 119 -9.01 22.79 -24.21
C VAL A 119 -7.97 23.91 -24.32
N GLN A 120 -7.70 24.65 -23.25
CA GLN A 120 -6.68 25.72 -23.22
C GLN A 120 -5.28 25.14 -23.46
N GLU A 121 -4.95 24.07 -22.75
CA GLU A 121 -3.67 23.36 -22.84
C GLU A 121 -3.49 22.69 -24.21
N LEU A 122 -4.52 22.02 -24.73
CA LEU A 122 -4.53 21.50 -26.11
C LEU A 122 -4.34 22.59 -27.18
N GLY A 123 -4.67 23.84 -26.88
CA GLY A 123 -4.38 24.98 -27.75
C GLY A 123 -2.88 25.28 -27.91
N GLN A 124 -2.06 24.85 -26.96
CA GLN A 124 -0.62 25.12 -26.93
C GLN A 124 0.25 23.87 -27.10
N VAL A 125 -0.20 22.70 -26.64
CA VAL A 125 0.62 21.49 -26.51
C VAL A 125 1.35 21.06 -27.79
N GLY A 126 0.75 21.26 -28.97
CA GLY A 126 1.36 20.95 -30.27
C GLY A 126 2.58 21.80 -30.65
N ARG A 127 2.96 22.79 -29.82
CA ARG A 127 4.19 23.59 -29.95
C ARG A 127 5.36 22.99 -29.18
N PHE A 128 5.10 22.22 -28.13
CA PHE A 128 6.12 21.62 -27.27
C PHE A 128 6.65 20.30 -27.85
N LYS A 129 7.84 19.88 -27.42
CA LYS A 129 8.51 18.64 -27.82
C LYS A 129 9.21 18.02 -26.61
N GLY A 130 9.55 16.73 -26.69
CA GLY A 130 10.26 16.03 -25.62
C GLY A 130 9.50 16.06 -24.29
N GLN A 131 10.22 16.16 -23.17
CA GLN A 131 9.64 16.14 -21.81
C GLN A 131 8.56 17.22 -21.59
N ALA A 132 8.69 18.40 -22.19
CA ALA A 132 7.65 19.43 -22.10
C ALA A 132 6.32 18.97 -22.73
N PHE A 133 6.37 18.35 -23.92
CA PHE A 133 5.17 17.76 -24.53
C PHE A 133 4.55 16.70 -23.62
N GLU A 134 5.36 15.82 -23.02
CA GLU A 134 4.87 14.78 -22.11
C GLU A 134 4.18 15.36 -20.88
N TRP A 135 4.77 16.37 -20.22
CA TRP A 135 4.18 17.03 -19.05
C TRP A 135 2.85 17.72 -19.38
N HIS A 136 2.84 18.55 -20.43
CA HIS A 136 1.61 19.23 -20.87
C HIS A 136 0.54 18.23 -21.32
N MET A 137 0.91 17.12 -21.97
CA MET A 137 -0.05 16.08 -22.39
C MET A 137 -0.62 15.30 -21.20
N SER A 138 0.22 14.93 -20.22
CA SER A 138 -0.21 14.22 -19.00
C SER A 138 -1.25 15.01 -18.21
N ASN A 139 -1.13 16.35 -18.16
CA ASN A 139 -2.13 17.22 -17.55
C ASN A 139 -3.49 17.12 -18.28
N VAL A 140 -3.50 17.12 -19.62
CA VAL A 140 -4.74 16.96 -20.41
C VAL A 140 -5.34 15.57 -20.24
N GLU A 141 -4.53 14.51 -20.31
CA GLU A 141 -5.00 13.12 -20.09
C GLU A 141 -5.63 12.97 -18.70
N THR A 142 -5.01 13.57 -17.67
CA THR A 142 -5.54 13.65 -16.30
C THR A 142 -6.86 14.41 -16.23
N TRP A 143 -6.92 15.66 -16.71
CA TRP A 143 -8.12 16.50 -16.59
C TRP A 143 -9.34 15.97 -17.37
N VAL A 144 -9.13 15.35 -18.54
CA VAL A 144 -10.20 14.67 -19.28
C VAL A 144 -10.65 13.41 -18.53
N GLY A 145 -9.72 12.67 -17.92
CA GLY A 145 -10.01 11.54 -17.04
C GLY A 145 -10.85 11.93 -15.81
N SER A 146 -10.44 12.97 -15.07
CA SER A 146 -11.19 13.51 -13.93
C SER A 146 -12.59 13.98 -14.33
N ALA A 147 -12.73 14.63 -15.49
CA ALA A 147 -14.02 15.08 -15.98
C ALA A 147 -14.99 13.92 -16.29
N LEU A 148 -14.48 12.84 -16.89
CA LEU A 148 -15.22 11.60 -17.16
C LEU A 148 -15.62 10.90 -15.85
N THR A 149 -14.71 10.80 -14.88
CA THR A 149 -14.99 10.24 -13.55
C THR A 149 -16.09 11.02 -12.84
N ASN A 150 -16.01 12.35 -12.83
CA ASN A 150 -17.04 13.24 -12.28
C ASN A 150 -18.41 13.05 -12.95
N GLN A 151 -18.49 12.95 -14.29
CA GLN A 151 -19.74 12.67 -15.00
C GLN A 151 -20.36 11.32 -14.56
N ASN A 152 -19.52 10.28 -14.42
CA ASN A 152 -19.94 8.97 -13.93
C ASN A 152 -20.36 9.00 -12.44
N MET A 153 -19.73 9.84 -11.61
CA MET A 153 -20.11 10.01 -10.21
C MET A 153 -21.47 10.71 -10.05
N CYS A 154 -21.80 11.74 -10.85
CA CYS A 154 -23.17 12.28 -10.85
C CYS A 154 -24.19 11.20 -11.25
N ALA A 155 -23.92 10.41 -12.31
CA ALA A 155 -24.82 9.35 -12.74
C ALA A 155 -25.08 8.32 -11.62
N ARG A 156 -24.03 7.92 -10.89
CA ARG A 156 -24.11 6.93 -9.79
C ARG A 156 -24.70 7.51 -8.50
N GLY A 157 -24.43 8.76 -8.15
CA GLY A 157 -25.01 9.43 -6.99
C GLY A 157 -26.54 9.61 -7.07
N LEU A 158 -27.10 9.48 -8.28
CA LEU A 158 -28.55 9.46 -8.52
C LEU A 158 -29.10 8.04 -8.75
N ALA A 159 -28.25 7.00 -8.76
CA ALA A 159 -28.65 5.62 -9.01
C ALA A 159 -29.34 4.93 -7.81
N ASP A 160 -29.20 5.48 -6.59
CA ASP A 160 -29.83 5.02 -5.33
C ASP A 160 -31.32 4.68 -5.49
N ASP A 161 -31.75 3.50 -5.02
CA ASP A 161 -33.14 3.04 -5.05
C ASP A 161 -34.09 3.84 -4.15
N ALA A 162 -33.59 4.62 -3.19
CA ALA A 162 -34.38 5.61 -2.46
C ALA A 162 -34.80 6.81 -3.35
N ILE A 163 -34.14 7.00 -4.50
CA ILE A 163 -34.48 8.02 -5.50
C ILE A 163 -35.29 7.34 -6.62
N LYS A 164 -36.58 7.68 -6.74
CA LYS A 164 -37.49 7.12 -7.76
C LYS A 164 -38.30 8.21 -8.45
N GLY A 165 -38.20 8.27 -9.78
CA GLY A 165 -39.02 9.13 -10.65
C GLY A 165 -38.23 9.87 -11.73
N LEU A 166 -38.96 10.53 -12.63
CA LEU A 166 -38.50 11.14 -13.90
C LEU A 166 -37.22 12.01 -13.81
N VAL A 167 -36.92 12.60 -12.65
CA VAL A 167 -35.70 13.40 -12.40
C VAL A 167 -34.44 12.53 -12.50
N LYS A 168 -34.46 11.33 -11.91
CA LYS A 168 -33.37 10.34 -11.94
C LYS A 168 -33.07 9.93 -13.37
N ASP A 169 -34.10 9.46 -14.08
CA ASP A 169 -33.97 8.94 -15.44
C ASP A 169 -33.44 10.01 -16.41
N ALA A 170 -33.94 11.25 -16.28
CA ALA A 170 -33.54 12.37 -17.13
C ALA A 170 -32.08 12.81 -16.91
N ILE A 171 -31.60 12.86 -15.65
CA ILE A 171 -30.20 13.19 -15.37
C ILE A 171 -29.29 12.03 -15.75
N THR A 172 -29.58 10.79 -15.32
CA THR A 172 -28.75 9.62 -15.59
C THR A 172 -28.55 9.41 -17.10
N LYS A 173 -29.62 9.52 -17.90
CA LYS A 173 -29.54 9.43 -19.37
C LYS A 173 -28.73 10.57 -20.01
N ARG A 174 -28.74 11.78 -19.42
CA ARG A 174 -27.91 12.90 -19.89
C ARG A 174 -26.45 12.73 -19.46
N MET A 175 -26.16 12.15 -18.30
CA MET A 175 -24.80 11.85 -17.85
C MET A 175 -24.16 10.73 -18.65
N ASP A 176 -24.88 9.63 -18.91
CA ASP A 176 -24.42 8.54 -19.79
C ASP A 176 -23.96 9.11 -21.14
N TYR A 177 -24.83 9.84 -21.84
CA TYR A 177 -24.48 10.51 -23.10
C TYR A 177 -23.20 11.36 -23.02
N VAL A 178 -23.04 12.19 -21.99
CA VAL A 178 -21.85 13.06 -21.84
C VAL A 178 -20.59 12.25 -21.50
N SER A 179 -20.72 11.19 -20.69
CA SER A 179 -19.61 10.28 -20.38
C SER A 179 -19.11 9.53 -21.63
N GLN A 180 -20.02 9.08 -22.50
CA GLN A 180 -19.65 8.44 -23.76
C GLN A 180 -18.95 9.41 -24.72
N VAL A 181 -19.38 10.68 -24.79
CA VAL A 181 -18.67 11.72 -25.55
C VAL A 181 -17.26 11.97 -24.98
N THR A 182 -17.13 12.10 -23.66
CA THR A 182 -15.85 12.39 -23.00
C THR A 182 -14.88 11.19 -23.06
N SER A 183 -15.38 9.96 -22.95
CA SER A 183 -14.61 8.73 -23.16
C SER A 183 -14.07 8.61 -24.59
N ASN A 184 -14.87 8.99 -25.61
CA ASN A 184 -14.39 9.07 -26.98
C ASN A 184 -13.30 10.16 -27.16
N ALA A 185 -13.41 11.29 -26.45
CA ALA A 185 -12.40 12.35 -26.49
C ALA A 185 -11.07 11.89 -25.88
N LEU A 186 -11.10 11.20 -24.73
CA LEU A 186 -9.91 10.61 -24.11
C LEU A 186 -9.23 9.58 -25.04
N ALA A 187 -9.99 8.69 -25.66
CA ALA A 187 -9.44 7.71 -26.60
C ALA A 187 -8.74 8.35 -27.82
N LEU A 188 -9.22 9.50 -28.29
CA LEU A 188 -8.58 10.26 -29.39
C LEU A 188 -7.38 11.09 -28.91
N LEU A 189 -7.41 11.58 -27.68
CA LEU A 189 -6.28 12.27 -27.04
C LEU A 189 -5.07 11.34 -26.88
N ASN A 190 -5.27 10.17 -26.27
CA ASN A 190 -4.19 9.19 -26.06
C ASN A 190 -3.60 8.71 -27.39
N ARG A 191 -4.43 8.62 -28.45
CA ARG A 191 -3.99 8.33 -29.83
C ARG A 191 -3.12 9.44 -30.42
N PHE A 192 -3.45 10.71 -30.17
CA PHE A 192 -2.61 11.84 -30.55
C PHE A 192 -1.27 11.82 -29.81
N ALA A 193 -1.28 11.62 -28.48
CA ALA A 193 -0.08 11.51 -27.66
C ALA A 193 0.89 10.42 -28.17
N VAL A 194 0.38 9.20 -28.37
CA VAL A 194 1.16 8.05 -28.90
C VAL A 194 1.73 8.31 -30.29
N ARG A 195 1.06 9.09 -31.14
CA ARG A 195 1.57 9.44 -32.48
C ARG A 195 2.62 10.54 -32.44
N HIS A 196 2.41 11.60 -31.65
CA HIS A 196 3.37 12.69 -31.51
C HIS A 196 4.70 12.19 -30.93
N ARG A 197 4.63 11.29 -29.92
CA ARG A 197 5.76 10.53 -29.36
C ARG A 197 6.63 9.82 -30.42
N LYS A 198 6.03 9.31 -31.51
CA LYS A 198 6.77 8.65 -32.60
C LYS A 198 7.47 9.63 -33.53
N VAL A 199 6.82 10.76 -33.86
CA VAL A 199 7.39 11.77 -34.79
C VAL A 199 8.66 12.40 -34.23
N VAL A 200 8.71 12.67 -32.92
CA VAL A 200 9.88 13.29 -32.26
C VAL A 200 11.13 12.39 -32.29
N ARG A 201 11.00 11.07 -32.52
CA ARG A 201 12.13 10.13 -32.65
C ARG A 201 12.58 9.91 -34.12
N GLY A 202 11.92 10.51 -35.11
CA GLY A 202 12.20 10.32 -36.54
C GLY A 202 13.40 11.13 -37.08
N GLY A 203 14.49 11.23 -36.31
CA GLY A 203 15.63 12.12 -36.55
C GLY A 203 16.96 11.43 -36.90
N GLY A 204 16.91 10.21 -37.43
CA GLY A 204 18.10 9.43 -37.82
C GLY A 204 17.67 8.13 -38.50
N GLY A 205 18.17 7.88 -39.71
CA GLY A 205 17.69 6.78 -40.54
C GLY A 205 18.48 5.49 -40.34
N PHE A 206 17.80 4.43 -39.91
CA PHE A 206 18.12 3.07 -40.33
C PHE A 206 16.82 2.35 -40.67
N GLY A 207 16.73 1.84 -41.90
CA GLY A 207 15.45 1.50 -42.54
C GLY A 207 15.02 0.05 -42.38
N ASP A 208 13.70 -0.13 -42.34
CA ASP A 208 12.93 -1.26 -42.87
C ASP A 208 13.48 -2.68 -42.70
N ARG A 209 13.03 -3.32 -41.61
CA ARG A 209 12.31 -4.60 -41.69
C ARG A 209 11.45 -4.85 -40.46
N LEU A 210 10.13 -4.84 -40.65
CA LEU A 210 9.15 -5.82 -40.15
C LEU A 210 7.73 -5.32 -40.47
N GLY A 211 7.28 -5.62 -41.69
CA GLY A 211 5.86 -5.51 -42.03
C GLY A 211 5.05 -6.61 -41.31
N TRP A 212 3.82 -6.28 -40.91
CA TRP A 212 2.88 -7.27 -40.40
C TRP A 212 2.12 -7.91 -41.57
N GLU A 213 2.11 -9.24 -41.65
CA GLU A 213 0.90 -10.04 -41.90
C GLU A 213 1.16 -11.51 -41.50
N PRO A 214 0.12 -12.33 -41.23
CA PRO A 214 0.24 -13.54 -40.41
C PRO A 214 0.32 -14.84 -41.21
N LEU A 215 0.81 -15.93 -40.57
CA LEU A 215 0.06 -17.20 -40.45
C LEU A 215 0.71 -18.20 -39.47
N ILE A 216 -0.08 -19.19 -39.08
CA ILE A 216 0.18 -20.22 -38.05
C ILE A 216 1.26 -21.22 -38.50
N ARG A 217 2.22 -21.57 -37.63
CA ARG A 217 2.74 -22.95 -37.43
C ARG A 217 3.64 -23.14 -36.20
N SER A 218 3.92 -24.42 -35.91
CA SER A 218 4.52 -24.98 -34.69
C SER A 218 5.85 -24.37 -34.25
N ALA A 219 6.12 -24.42 -32.94
CA ALA A 219 7.46 -24.30 -32.38
C ALA A 219 8.31 -25.55 -32.62
N VAL A 220 9.64 -25.38 -32.62
CA VAL A 220 10.70 -26.25 -32.04
C VAL A 220 12.00 -25.42 -32.03
N ASP A 221 12.79 -25.56 -30.96
CA ASP A 221 14.19 -25.17 -30.74
C ASP A 221 14.78 -23.87 -31.34
N ARG A 222 15.01 -22.89 -30.45
CA ARG A 222 16.37 -22.65 -29.92
C ARG A 222 16.38 -21.66 -28.75
N GLU A 223 16.89 -22.10 -27.59
CA GLU A 223 17.37 -21.17 -26.57
C GLU A 223 18.73 -20.59 -26.99
N VAL A 224 18.92 -19.29 -26.76
CA VAL A 224 20.25 -18.69 -26.54
C VAL A 224 20.13 -17.90 -25.24
N LYS A 225 20.94 -18.26 -24.24
CA LYS A 225 21.06 -17.51 -22.99
C LYS A 225 22.15 -16.46 -23.16
N GLU A 226 21.77 -15.19 -23.19
CA GLU A 226 22.68 -14.10 -22.84
C GLU A 226 22.56 -13.87 -21.33
N GLU A 227 23.62 -14.16 -20.58
CA GLU A 227 23.68 -13.88 -19.15
C GLU A 227 23.97 -12.38 -18.95
N GLU A 228 22.90 -11.60 -18.89
CA GLU A 228 22.92 -10.16 -18.65
C GLU A 228 23.42 -9.87 -17.22
N VAL A 229 24.75 -9.70 -17.11
CA VAL A 229 25.49 -9.44 -15.86
C VAL A 229 24.80 -8.38 -15.00
N ASP A 230 24.72 -8.64 -13.70
CA ASP A 230 24.12 -7.72 -12.74
C ASP A 230 24.96 -6.43 -12.61
N GLU A 231 24.35 -5.28 -12.85
CA GLU A 231 25.03 -3.98 -12.81
C GLU A 231 25.63 -3.65 -11.43
N VAL A 232 25.02 -4.10 -10.34
CA VAL A 232 25.53 -3.85 -8.98
C VAL A 232 26.79 -4.69 -8.74
N GLU A 233 26.77 -5.96 -9.13
CA GLU A 233 27.95 -6.83 -9.05
C GLU A 233 29.05 -6.40 -10.03
N ALA A 234 28.68 -5.90 -11.21
CA ALA A 234 29.61 -5.32 -12.20
C ALA A 234 30.25 -4.00 -11.75
N GLN A 235 29.56 -3.22 -10.92
CA GLN A 235 30.12 -2.06 -10.20
C GLN A 235 30.95 -2.48 -8.96
N GLY A 236 31.02 -3.77 -8.64
CA GLY A 236 31.73 -4.30 -7.46
C GLY A 236 31.00 -4.10 -6.13
N GLY A 237 29.76 -3.63 -6.17
CA GLY A 237 28.91 -3.40 -5.01
C GLY A 237 28.08 -4.63 -4.63
N THR A 238 27.54 -4.60 -3.42
CA THR A 238 26.69 -5.65 -2.84
C THR A 238 25.32 -5.07 -2.47
N ARG A 239 24.24 -5.85 -2.66
CA ARG A 239 22.92 -5.52 -2.11
C ARG A 239 22.77 -6.12 -0.72
N TRP A 240 22.38 -5.27 0.23
CA TRP A 240 22.07 -5.62 1.62
C TRP A 240 20.63 -5.28 1.96
N ALA A 241 20.06 -5.99 2.92
CA ALA A 241 18.74 -5.65 3.46
C ALA A 241 18.59 -5.86 4.95
N VAL A 242 17.75 -5.03 5.58
CA VAL A 242 17.27 -5.19 6.96
C VAL A 242 15.74 -5.21 6.92
N LEU A 243 15.13 -6.25 7.47
CA LEU A 243 13.68 -6.45 7.50
C LEU A 243 13.23 -6.56 8.96
N VAL A 244 12.22 -5.77 9.37
CA VAL A 244 11.82 -5.63 10.78
C VAL A 244 10.31 -5.77 10.96
N ALA A 245 9.89 -6.69 11.83
CA ALA A 245 8.55 -6.73 12.43
C ALA A 245 8.60 -6.14 13.84
N GLY A 246 7.80 -5.11 14.11
CA GLY A 246 7.85 -4.34 15.37
C GLY A 246 7.02 -4.89 16.52
N SER A 247 6.42 -6.08 16.40
CA SER A 247 5.48 -6.62 17.39
C SER A 247 5.54 -8.13 17.58
N LYS A 248 4.70 -8.57 18.52
CA LYS A 248 4.47 -9.96 18.90
C LYS A 248 2.98 -10.26 19.09
N GLY A 249 2.66 -11.53 19.27
CA GLY A 249 1.31 -12.05 19.49
C GLY A 249 0.56 -12.30 18.18
N TYR A 250 -0.27 -13.34 18.18
CA TYR A 250 -1.01 -13.78 16.98
C TYR A 250 -1.99 -12.75 16.42
N ALA A 251 -2.45 -11.76 17.20
CA ALA A 251 -3.25 -10.64 16.68
C ALA A 251 -2.49 -9.82 15.61
N ASN A 252 -1.16 -9.74 15.75
CA ASN A 252 -0.26 -8.99 14.88
C ASN A 252 0.28 -9.79 13.68
N TYR A 253 -0.33 -10.95 13.39
CA TYR A 253 -0.01 -11.88 12.30
C TYR A 253 0.53 -11.23 11.00
N ARG A 254 -0.14 -10.18 10.53
CA ARG A 254 0.17 -9.41 9.30
C ARG A 254 1.63 -8.97 9.17
N HIS A 255 2.23 -8.46 10.26
CA HIS A 255 3.62 -7.97 10.30
C HIS A 255 4.65 -9.11 10.38
N GLN A 256 4.24 -10.28 10.85
CA GLN A 256 5.01 -11.08 11.79
C GLN A 256 5.32 -12.50 11.29
N LEU A 257 6.22 -13.19 12.01
CA LEU A 257 6.87 -14.45 11.62
C LEU A 257 7.01 -15.46 12.77
N ASN A 258 7.76 -16.55 12.59
CA ASN A 258 7.80 -17.69 13.51
C ASN A 258 9.13 -18.44 13.64
N CYS A 259 9.47 -19.00 14.81
CA CYS A 259 10.64 -19.88 14.93
C CYS A 259 10.29 -21.35 14.69
N SER A 260 11.07 -22.02 13.83
CA SER A 260 11.11 -23.49 13.77
C SER A 260 12.55 -23.98 13.65
N SER A 261 13.37 -23.62 14.64
CA SER A 261 14.69 -24.23 14.83
C SER A 261 14.52 -25.72 15.11
N GLY A 262 14.79 -26.55 14.09
CA GLY A 262 14.76 -28.00 14.24
C GLY A 262 15.76 -28.44 15.30
N LYS A 263 15.27 -28.95 16.43
CA LYS A 263 16.12 -29.38 17.55
C LYS A 263 17.13 -30.43 17.07
N ARG A 264 18.40 -30.05 16.95
CA ARG A 264 19.51 -31.01 17.07
C ARG A 264 19.45 -31.57 18.49
N LEU A 265 18.88 -32.76 18.64
CA LEU A 265 19.02 -33.57 19.85
C LEU A 265 20.50 -33.97 19.97
N GLY A 266 21.28 -33.16 20.68
CA GLY A 266 22.66 -33.46 21.02
C GLY A 266 22.70 -34.69 21.94
N ALA A 267 23.30 -35.77 21.45
CA ALA A 267 23.36 -37.04 22.17
C ALA A 267 24.26 -36.93 23.42
N SER A 268 23.66 -36.76 24.59
CA SER A 268 24.32 -36.86 25.90
C SER A 268 23.28 -37.19 26.98
N GLY A 269 23.70 -37.88 28.05
CA GLY A 269 22.84 -38.20 29.20
C GLY A 269 22.11 -39.55 29.13
N TRP A 270 22.84 -40.66 29.26
CA TRP A 270 22.25 -41.93 29.69
C TRP A 270 21.96 -41.88 31.21
N TYR A 271 20.70 -41.96 31.63
CA TYR A 271 20.31 -42.47 32.95
C TYR A 271 18.95 -43.18 32.86
N PRO A 272 18.77 -44.36 33.48
CA PRO A 272 17.54 -45.15 33.37
C PRO A 272 16.49 -44.75 34.42
N LEU A 273 15.22 -44.82 34.03
CA LEU A 273 14.08 -44.96 34.95
C LEU A 273 13.33 -46.27 34.64
N ALA A 274 12.78 -46.89 35.67
CA ALA A 274 12.47 -48.31 35.67
C ALA A 274 10.96 -48.64 35.50
N SER A 275 10.72 -49.83 34.93
CA SER A 275 9.60 -50.75 35.19
C SER A 275 8.17 -50.17 35.37
N GLY A 276 7.31 -50.41 34.38
CA GLY A 276 5.85 -50.25 34.48
C GLY A 276 5.07 -51.14 33.51
N SER A 277 4.67 -52.33 33.96
CA SER A 277 3.67 -53.23 33.32
C SER A 277 2.24 -52.65 33.47
N ASN A 278 1.19 -52.96 32.70
CA ASN A 278 0.88 -53.86 31.56
C ASN A 278 -0.45 -53.32 30.92
N HIS A 279 -1.06 -53.75 29.81
CA HIS A 279 -1.03 -54.85 28.80
C HIS A 279 -1.46 -54.24 27.43
N GLY A 280 -1.59 -54.90 26.27
CA GLY A 280 -1.27 -56.27 25.82
C GLY A 280 -2.07 -56.64 24.53
N SER A 281 -1.48 -57.48 23.66
CA SER A 281 -2.02 -57.98 22.35
C SER A 281 -2.28 -56.92 21.24
N SER A 282 -2.12 -57.20 19.93
CA SER A 282 -1.91 -58.49 19.24
C SER A 282 -0.82 -58.46 18.14
N THR A 283 -0.47 -59.64 17.63
CA THR A 283 0.33 -59.90 16.39
C THR A 283 -0.42 -59.43 15.12
N SER A 284 0.12 -59.41 13.88
CA SER A 284 1.33 -59.98 13.24
C SER A 284 1.74 -59.09 12.02
N ALA A 285 2.74 -59.32 11.14
CA ALA A 285 3.82 -60.31 10.94
C ALA A 285 4.96 -59.66 10.07
N ILE A 286 6.13 -60.31 9.90
CA ILE A 286 7.18 -59.91 8.92
C ILE A 286 7.87 -61.13 8.29
N PRO A 287 8.05 -61.16 6.95
CA PRO A 287 9.19 -61.78 6.27
C PRO A 287 10.03 -60.69 5.54
N ARG A 288 11.30 -60.41 5.85
CA ARG A 288 12.54 -61.23 5.78
C ARG A 288 12.94 -61.70 4.37
N LEU A 289 13.97 -61.07 3.78
CA LEU A 289 15.31 -61.61 3.45
C LEU A 289 16.21 -60.41 2.99
N TRP A 290 17.43 -60.21 3.51
CA TRP A 290 18.75 -60.68 3.02
C TRP A 290 19.20 -60.19 1.62
N VAL A 291 20.48 -59.90 1.33
CA VAL A 291 21.63 -59.26 2.06
C VAL A 291 22.86 -59.25 1.11
N GLY A 292 23.67 -58.18 1.12
CA GLY A 292 25.00 -58.12 0.49
C GLY A 292 25.03 -57.77 -1.02
N SER A 293 26.15 -57.31 -1.59
CA SER A 293 27.46 -56.92 -1.02
C SER A 293 28.18 -55.94 -1.95
N GLY A 294 29.03 -55.04 -1.40
CA GLY A 294 30.09 -54.37 -2.19
C GLY A 294 30.14 -52.83 -2.11
N GLY A 295 31.37 -52.32 -2.05
CA GLY A 295 31.78 -50.95 -2.31
C GLY A 295 33.25 -50.98 -2.77
N PRO A 296 33.99 -49.84 -2.84
CA PRO A 296 33.58 -48.47 -2.54
C PRO A 296 33.83 -47.47 -3.69
N SER A 297 33.11 -46.35 -3.69
CA SER A 297 33.54 -45.11 -4.37
C SER A 297 32.91 -43.88 -3.71
N ASN A 298 33.65 -42.77 -3.70
CA ASN A 298 33.18 -41.51 -3.11
C ASN A 298 32.31 -40.74 -4.12
N GLY A 299 31.08 -40.37 -3.77
CA GLY A 299 30.30 -39.44 -4.58
C GLY A 299 28.80 -39.32 -4.26
N HIS A 300 28.41 -38.13 -3.81
CA HIS A 300 27.06 -37.55 -3.90
C HIS A 300 25.88 -38.17 -3.13
N ALA A 301 24.82 -37.36 -3.08
CA ALA A 301 23.41 -37.68 -2.83
C ALA A 301 23.01 -38.29 -1.48
N SER A 302 22.30 -37.48 -0.69
CA SER A 302 21.20 -37.95 0.15
C SER A 302 19.94 -37.21 -0.32
N LEU A 303 19.08 -37.94 -1.03
CA LEU A 303 17.88 -37.43 -1.71
C LEU A 303 16.79 -38.50 -1.57
N TRP A 304 15.52 -38.09 -1.71
CA TRP A 304 14.31 -38.93 -1.59
C TRP A 304 13.89 -39.29 -0.15
N ALA A 305 12.59 -39.33 0.19
CA ALA A 305 11.42 -38.82 -0.53
C ALA A 305 10.20 -38.67 0.39
N CYS A 306 9.24 -37.84 -0.03
CA CYS A 306 7.83 -38.17 0.15
C CYS A 306 7.02 -37.62 -1.04
N GLY A 307 6.40 -38.52 -1.82
CA GLY A 307 5.36 -38.19 -2.82
C GLY A 307 5.79 -37.39 -4.06
N LEU A 308 6.27 -38.05 -5.12
CA LEU A 308 6.23 -37.48 -6.48
C LEU A 308 4.85 -37.72 -7.10
N GLY A 309 4.20 -36.65 -7.54
CA GLY A 309 3.00 -36.67 -8.38
C GLY A 309 3.13 -35.67 -9.53
N HIS A 310 3.62 -36.11 -10.68
CA HIS A 310 3.82 -35.24 -11.85
C HIS A 310 2.52 -35.14 -12.67
N MET A 311 1.87 -33.96 -12.70
CA MET A 311 1.20 -33.45 -13.91
C MET A 311 0.80 -31.97 -13.80
N SER A 312 1.33 -31.17 -14.74
CA SER A 312 0.66 -30.05 -15.42
C SER A 312 -0.30 -29.14 -14.62
N GLY A 313 0.24 -28.19 -13.85
CA GLY A 313 -0.51 -27.05 -13.32
C GLY A 313 0.39 -26.02 -12.63
N LEU A 314 0.13 -24.73 -12.79
CA LEU A 314 0.81 -23.69 -12.01
C LEU A 314 0.18 -23.61 -10.61
N VAL A 315 0.96 -23.93 -9.59
CA VAL A 315 0.68 -23.68 -8.16
C VAL A 315 1.59 -22.51 -7.74
N VAL A 316 1.04 -21.41 -7.20
CA VAL A 316 1.74 -20.09 -7.10
C VAL A 316 1.33 -19.23 -5.86
N PRO A 317 1.64 -19.57 -4.59
CA PRO A 317 -0.14 -18.86 -3.44
C PRO A 317 0.03 -17.47 -2.73
N GLY A 318 0.92 -17.21 -1.72
CA GLY A 318 0.91 -15.91 -0.94
C GLY A 318 1.26 -15.86 0.59
N ARG A 319 1.62 -14.67 1.18
CA ARG A 319 2.91 -14.44 1.94
C ARG A 319 2.95 -14.03 3.48
N SER A 320 3.64 -12.96 3.96
CA SER A 320 3.45 -12.18 5.24
C SER A 320 4.48 -11.06 5.29
N ASP A 321 4.16 -9.84 5.73
CA ASP A 321 4.91 -8.62 5.38
C ASP A 321 6.44 -8.78 5.32
N VAL A 322 7.06 -9.10 6.46
CA VAL A 322 8.53 -9.29 6.54
C VAL A 322 9.04 -10.53 5.78
N CYS A 323 8.27 -11.61 5.70
CA CYS A 323 8.64 -12.76 4.86
C CYS A 323 8.44 -12.52 3.37
N HIS A 324 7.41 -11.77 2.99
CA HIS A 324 7.07 -11.43 1.63
C HIS A 324 8.20 -10.58 1.08
N ALA A 325 8.63 -9.57 1.84
CA ALA A 325 9.85 -8.81 1.57
C ALA A 325 11.08 -9.73 1.44
N TYR A 326 11.40 -10.59 2.43
CA TYR A 326 12.52 -11.54 2.33
C TYR A 326 12.44 -12.38 1.05
N GLN A 327 11.27 -12.95 0.76
CA GLN A 327 11.08 -13.81 -0.39
C GLN A 327 11.19 -13.02 -1.71
N VAL A 328 10.72 -11.77 -1.79
CA VAL A 328 10.94 -10.87 -2.95
C VAL A 328 12.44 -10.72 -3.19
N LEU A 329 13.19 -10.30 -2.17
CA LEU A 329 14.66 -10.15 -2.25
C LEU A 329 15.36 -11.47 -2.64
N LYS A 330 14.89 -12.59 -2.07
CA LYS A 330 15.43 -13.93 -2.33
C LYS A 330 15.21 -14.40 -3.77
N ARG A 331 14.05 -14.12 -4.38
CA ARG A 331 13.85 -14.31 -5.83
C ARG A 331 14.57 -13.26 -6.68
N GLY A 332 14.83 -12.08 -6.12
CA GLY A 332 15.69 -11.05 -6.70
C GLY A 332 17.18 -11.41 -6.74
N GLY A 333 17.59 -12.52 -6.10
CA GLY A 333 18.97 -12.99 -6.07
C GLY A 333 19.79 -12.53 -4.86
N LEU A 334 19.20 -11.80 -3.90
CA LEU A 334 19.91 -11.45 -2.67
C LEU A 334 20.20 -12.71 -1.84
N LYS A 335 21.41 -12.74 -1.26
CA LYS A 335 21.93 -13.85 -0.47
C LYS A 335 21.55 -13.72 1.00
N ASP A 336 21.46 -14.85 1.70
CA ASP A 336 21.03 -14.88 3.10
C ASP A 336 22.07 -14.25 4.03
N GLU A 337 23.35 -14.27 3.66
CA GLU A 337 24.42 -13.54 4.36
C GLU A 337 24.19 -12.01 4.38
N ASN A 338 23.44 -11.47 3.41
CA ASN A 338 23.24 -10.02 3.23
C ASN A 338 21.85 -9.52 3.67
N ILE A 339 20.91 -10.42 3.98
CA ILE A 339 19.58 -10.07 4.48
C ILE A 339 19.53 -10.37 5.98
N VAL A 340 19.34 -9.33 6.80
CA VAL A 340 19.14 -9.43 8.25
C VAL A 340 17.64 -9.36 8.57
N VAL A 341 17.12 -10.30 9.37
CA VAL A 341 15.69 -10.36 9.72
C VAL A 341 15.45 -10.25 11.23
N PHE A 342 14.64 -9.26 11.63
CA PHE A 342 14.13 -9.03 12.97
C PHE A 342 12.63 -9.35 13.04
N MET A 343 12.22 -10.22 13.96
CA MET A 343 10.83 -10.70 14.10
C MET A 343 10.65 -11.45 15.42
N TYR A 344 9.55 -11.28 16.16
CA TYR A 344 9.45 -11.92 17.48
C TYR A 344 9.33 -13.45 17.43
N ASP A 345 8.84 -13.98 16.30
CA ASP A 345 8.97 -15.39 15.92
C ASP A 345 7.98 -16.35 16.62
N ASP A 346 6.72 -15.94 16.78
CA ASP A 346 5.65 -16.68 17.49
C ASP A 346 4.40 -17.11 16.66
N ILE A 347 4.26 -16.70 15.40
CA ILE A 347 3.00 -16.88 14.62
C ILE A 347 2.72 -18.32 14.20
N ALA A 348 3.61 -18.94 13.43
CA ALA A 348 3.38 -20.19 12.72
C ALA A 348 3.33 -21.43 13.64
N THR A 349 3.89 -21.38 14.85
CA THR A 349 3.76 -22.39 15.91
C THR A 349 2.73 -22.01 16.97
N SER A 350 2.04 -20.88 16.82
CA SER A 350 0.88 -20.54 17.66
C SER A 350 -0.21 -21.60 17.55
N GLU A 351 -0.80 -21.99 18.67
CA GLU A 351 -2.00 -22.85 18.71
C GLU A 351 -3.21 -22.23 17.96
N MET A 352 -3.17 -20.91 17.70
CA MET A 352 -4.18 -20.20 16.94
C MET A 352 -3.92 -20.20 15.42
N ASN A 353 -2.76 -20.70 14.96
CA ASN A 353 -2.48 -20.84 13.53
C ASN A 353 -3.18 -22.09 12.97
N PRO A 354 -4.14 -21.96 12.04
CA PRO A 354 -4.82 -23.10 11.45
C PRO A 354 -3.93 -23.91 10.49
N ARG A 355 -2.74 -23.41 10.11
CA ARG A 355 -1.77 -24.10 9.25
C ARG A 355 -0.36 -24.12 9.89
N PRO A 356 -0.09 -24.95 10.92
CA PRO A 356 1.18 -24.95 11.64
C PRO A 356 2.41 -25.04 10.72
N GLY A 357 3.41 -24.17 10.95
CA GLY A 357 4.58 -24.04 10.09
C GLY A 357 4.35 -23.31 8.75
N VAL A 358 3.18 -22.70 8.55
CA VAL A 358 2.82 -21.89 7.38
C VAL A 358 2.37 -20.48 7.81
N ILE A 359 2.68 -19.47 7.00
CA ILE A 359 2.17 -18.09 7.11
C ILE A 359 1.78 -17.58 5.70
N ILE A 360 0.69 -16.81 5.58
CA ILE A 360 0.06 -16.33 4.32
C ILE A 360 -0.39 -14.83 4.39
N ASN A 361 -0.37 -14.08 3.27
CA ASN A 361 -0.53 -12.59 3.13
C ASN A 361 -1.18 -12.14 1.83
N HIS A 362 -1.48 -13.10 0.97
CA HIS A 362 -2.53 -12.97 -0.01
C HIS A 362 -3.57 -14.02 0.36
N PRO A 363 -4.89 -13.80 0.20
CA PRO A 363 -5.90 -14.78 0.59
C PRO A 363 -5.77 -16.12 -0.14
N GLU A 364 -5.37 -16.09 -1.40
CA GLU A 364 -5.14 -17.28 -2.23
C GLU A 364 -3.74 -17.86 -1.94
N GLY A 365 -3.38 -17.92 -0.65
CA GLY A 365 -2.01 -17.81 -0.09
C GLY A 365 -1.28 -19.08 0.38
N ASP A 366 0.02 -19.13 0.12
CA ASP A 366 0.98 -20.24 0.25
C ASP A 366 2.39 -19.86 0.77
N ASN A 367 2.97 -20.80 1.53
CA ASN A 367 3.95 -20.55 2.59
C ASN A 367 5.23 -19.79 2.16
N VAL A 368 5.44 -18.61 2.76
CA VAL A 368 6.70 -17.85 2.65
C VAL A 368 7.62 -17.96 3.85
N TYR A 369 7.11 -18.49 4.96
CA TYR A 369 7.90 -18.70 6.17
C TYR A 369 9.06 -19.70 5.95
N ALA A 370 8.95 -20.55 4.92
CA ALA A 370 9.99 -21.49 4.53
C ALA A 370 11.32 -20.81 4.13
N GLY A 371 12.37 -21.07 4.92
CA GLY A 371 13.75 -20.71 4.60
C GLY A 371 14.16 -19.28 4.95
N VAL A 372 13.46 -18.61 5.87
CA VAL A 372 13.75 -17.22 6.26
C VAL A 372 14.78 -17.17 7.40
N PRO A 373 15.88 -16.38 7.27
CA PRO A 373 16.95 -16.31 8.27
C PRO A 373 16.47 -15.93 9.67
N LYS A 374 17.01 -16.57 10.70
CA LYS A 374 16.66 -16.35 12.11
C LYS A 374 17.73 -15.53 12.81
N ASP A 375 17.81 -14.25 12.42
CA ASP A 375 18.89 -13.38 12.89
C ASP A 375 18.60 -12.77 14.26
N TYR A 376 17.43 -12.17 14.46
CA TYR A 376 17.04 -11.59 15.75
C TYR A 376 15.59 -11.95 16.04
N VAL A 377 15.38 -12.71 17.12
CA VAL A 377 14.12 -13.39 17.45
C VAL A 377 13.79 -13.30 18.93
N GLY A 378 12.50 -13.34 19.29
CA GLY A 378 12.06 -13.19 20.68
C GLY A 378 12.59 -11.91 21.34
N ASP A 379 13.21 -12.08 22.50
CA ASP A 379 13.80 -10.98 23.30
C ASP A 379 14.96 -10.26 22.59
N ASP A 380 15.59 -10.86 21.57
CA ASP A 380 16.68 -10.23 20.80
C ASP A 380 16.18 -9.13 19.84
N VAL A 381 14.86 -9.00 19.62
CA VAL A 381 14.28 -7.94 18.78
C VAL A 381 14.24 -6.62 19.55
N THR A 382 15.37 -5.91 19.56
CA THR A 382 15.59 -4.68 20.33
C THR A 382 16.12 -3.52 19.48
N VAL A 383 15.89 -2.29 19.94
CA VAL A 383 16.43 -1.07 19.31
C VAL A 383 17.96 -1.08 19.31
N ASP A 384 18.59 -1.54 20.40
CA ASP A 384 20.05 -1.71 20.51
C ASP A 384 20.60 -2.59 19.38
N ASN A 385 20.01 -3.78 19.18
CA ASN A 385 20.44 -4.70 18.13
C ASN A 385 20.17 -4.13 16.73
N LEU A 386 19.03 -3.47 16.51
CA LEU A 386 18.71 -2.83 15.23
C LEU A 386 19.73 -1.74 14.87
N PHE A 387 20.14 -0.94 15.84
CA PHE A 387 21.16 0.10 15.67
C PHE A 387 22.55 -0.49 15.45
N ALA A 388 22.93 -1.54 16.19
CA ALA A 388 24.18 -2.27 15.98
C ALA A 388 24.24 -2.89 14.57
N VAL A 389 23.15 -3.51 14.11
CA VAL A 389 23.01 -4.07 12.76
C VAL A 389 23.18 -3.01 11.68
N LEU A 390 22.44 -1.90 11.77
CA LEU A 390 22.51 -0.81 10.78
C LEU A 390 23.92 -0.23 10.66
N LEU A 391 24.65 -0.13 11.78
CA LEU A 391 26.00 0.40 11.84
C LEU A 391 27.09 -0.63 11.48
N GLY A 392 26.77 -1.91 11.31
CA GLY A 392 27.75 -2.97 11.08
C GLY A 392 28.54 -3.38 12.34
N ASP A 393 28.11 -2.99 13.53
CA ASP A 393 28.85 -3.19 14.77
C ASP A 393 28.50 -4.52 15.46
N LYS A 394 29.23 -5.57 15.07
CA LYS A 394 29.10 -6.93 15.64
C LYS A 394 29.41 -7.00 17.15
N ASN A 395 30.07 -6.00 17.73
CA ASN A 395 30.44 -6.01 19.16
C ASN A 395 29.34 -5.42 20.05
N SER A 396 28.48 -4.56 19.50
CA SER A 396 27.34 -3.98 20.22
C SER A 396 26.08 -4.87 20.17
N VAL A 397 26.07 -5.90 19.33
CA VAL A 397 24.99 -6.90 19.24
C VAL A 397 24.92 -7.76 20.50
N LYS A 398 23.70 -8.03 20.96
CA LYS A 398 23.36 -8.89 22.11
C LYS A 398 22.44 -10.01 21.62
N GLY A 399 22.86 -11.27 21.75
CA GLY A 399 22.09 -12.41 21.24
C GLY A 399 22.03 -12.49 19.72
N GLY A 400 21.01 -13.17 19.20
CA GLY A 400 20.80 -13.36 17.77
C GLY A 400 21.89 -14.17 17.04
N SER A 401 21.96 -14.01 15.71
CA SER A 401 22.95 -14.65 14.84
C SER A 401 24.28 -13.90 14.75
N GLY A 402 24.35 -12.65 15.24
CA GLY A 402 25.49 -11.75 15.05
C GLY A 402 25.63 -11.19 13.62
N LYS A 403 24.67 -11.44 12.72
CA LYS A 403 24.66 -10.87 11.36
C LYS A 403 24.34 -9.37 11.43
N VAL A 404 25.09 -8.55 10.70
CA VAL A 404 24.97 -7.08 10.65
C VAL A 404 25.20 -6.58 9.22
N ILE A 405 24.93 -5.30 8.95
CA ILE A 405 25.15 -4.67 7.63
C ILE A 405 26.61 -4.20 7.51
N ASP A 406 27.49 -5.18 7.23
CA ASP A 406 28.94 -5.07 7.04
C ASP A 406 29.30 -4.54 5.64
N SER A 407 28.67 -3.41 5.28
CA SER A 407 28.59 -2.88 3.93
C SER A 407 29.71 -1.89 3.57
N LYS A 408 29.95 -1.73 2.25
CA LYS A 408 31.04 -0.95 1.65
C LYS A 408 30.53 0.30 0.91
N PRO A 409 31.41 1.24 0.51
CA PRO A 409 31.00 2.48 -0.16
C PRO A 409 30.19 2.32 -1.46
N GLU A 410 30.34 1.21 -2.20
CA GLU A 410 29.58 0.94 -3.43
C GLU A 410 28.30 0.11 -3.19
N ASP A 411 28.05 -0.32 -1.96
CA ASP A 411 26.92 -1.19 -1.62
C ASP A 411 25.61 -0.41 -1.52
N ARG A 412 24.48 -1.04 -1.86
CA ARG A 412 23.13 -0.47 -1.68
C ARG A 412 22.36 -1.22 -0.59
N ILE A 413 21.64 -0.46 0.24
CA ILE A 413 20.91 -0.98 1.41
C ILE A 413 19.40 -0.78 1.24
N PHE A 414 18.63 -1.85 1.37
CA PHE A 414 17.16 -1.80 1.46
C PHE A 414 16.69 -2.06 2.90
N PHE A 415 16.06 -1.07 3.51
CA PHE A 415 15.47 -1.18 4.85
C PHE A 415 13.95 -1.26 4.73
N TYR A 416 13.35 -2.27 5.35
CA TYR A 416 11.90 -2.40 5.41
C TYR A 416 11.44 -2.70 6.84
N TYR A 417 10.40 -1.96 7.26
CA TYR A 417 9.75 -2.11 8.56
C TYR A 417 8.24 -2.25 8.34
N SER A 418 7.60 -3.18 9.07
CA SER A 418 6.14 -3.27 9.19
C SER A 418 5.73 -3.49 10.64
N ASP A 419 4.95 -2.55 11.19
CA ASP A 419 4.23 -2.73 12.45
C ASP A 419 3.17 -1.64 12.70
N HIS A 420 2.71 -1.52 13.94
CA HIS A 420 2.13 -0.30 14.50
C HIS A 420 3.18 0.82 14.63
N GLY A 421 2.67 2.04 14.76
CA GLY A 421 3.48 3.20 15.13
C GLY A 421 2.68 4.21 15.94
N GLY A 422 3.24 5.40 16.08
CA GLY A 422 2.58 6.61 16.54
C GLY A 422 3.39 7.84 16.16
N PRO A 423 2.89 9.04 16.47
CA PRO A 423 3.64 10.27 16.24
C PRO A 423 5.07 10.20 16.80
N GLY A 424 6.08 10.16 15.93
CA GLY A 424 7.50 10.14 16.28
C GLY A 424 8.03 8.82 16.85
N VAL A 425 7.26 7.73 16.79
CA VAL A 425 7.65 6.42 17.35
C VAL A 425 7.20 5.24 16.49
N LEU A 426 8.05 4.22 16.41
CA LEU A 426 7.74 2.91 15.84
C LEU A 426 7.75 1.83 16.93
N GLY A 427 6.84 0.87 16.83
CA GLY A 427 6.76 -0.28 17.73
C GLY A 427 8.04 -1.13 17.74
N MET A 428 8.28 -1.80 18.86
CA MET A 428 9.22 -2.91 18.99
C MET A 428 8.59 -3.96 19.92
N PRO A 429 8.84 -5.28 19.74
CA PRO A 429 8.23 -6.31 20.60
C PRO A 429 8.71 -6.16 22.05
N ASN A 430 9.92 -5.65 22.22
CA ASN A 430 10.60 -5.45 23.49
C ASN A 430 10.91 -3.96 23.65
N GLN A 431 10.63 -3.39 24.83
CA GLN A 431 10.89 -1.97 25.11
C GLN A 431 12.41 -1.69 25.22
N PRO A 432 12.89 -0.49 24.85
CA PRO A 432 12.12 0.69 24.42
C PRO A 432 11.62 0.60 22.97
N TYR A 433 10.51 1.28 22.69
CA TYR A 433 10.08 1.57 21.31
C TYR A 433 11.08 2.47 20.56
N LEU A 434 11.05 2.40 19.22
CA LEU A 434 12.00 3.08 18.33
C LEU A 434 11.61 4.55 18.09
N ALA A 435 12.30 5.47 18.77
CA ALA A 435 12.09 6.91 18.63
C ALA A 435 12.72 7.48 17.33
N ALA A 436 12.01 8.39 16.68
CA ALA A 436 12.43 8.99 15.39
C ALA A 436 13.80 9.67 15.45
N ASN A 437 14.05 10.49 16.47
CA ASN A 437 15.33 11.21 16.58
C ASN A 437 16.53 10.27 16.70
N ASP A 438 16.36 9.10 17.32
CA ASP A 438 17.44 8.12 17.47
C ASP A 438 17.68 7.34 16.18
N LEU A 439 16.62 6.98 15.44
CA LEU A 439 16.74 6.44 14.08
C LEU A 439 17.49 7.42 13.16
N ILE A 440 17.10 8.70 13.14
CA ILE A 440 17.74 9.75 12.32
C ILE A 440 19.21 9.96 12.73
N LYS A 441 19.56 9.89 14.02
CA LYS A 441 20.98 9.90 14.48
C LYS A 441 21.76 8.72 13.92
N VAL A 442 21.18 7.52 13.93
CA VAL A 442 21.83 6.28 13.45
C VAL A 442 22.02 6.32 11.93
N LEU A 443 21.03 6.80 11.17
CA LEU A 443 21.16 7.01 9.73
C LEU A 443 22.25 8.05 9.40
N LYS A 444 22.29 9.18 10.11
CA LYS A 444 23.36 10.19 9.98
C LYS A 444 24.75 9.62 10.32
N LYS A 445 24.85 8.77 11.35
CA LYS A 445 26.11 8.07 11.69
C LYS A 445 26.51 7.06 10.59
N LYS A 446 25.57 6.28 10.06
CA LYS A 446 25.81 5.31 8.97
C LYS A 446 26.27 6.02 7.68
N HIS A 447 25.69 7.19 7.37
CA HIS A 447 26.15 8.07 6.28
C HIS A 447 27.57 8.57 6.51
N ALA A 448 27.85 9.15 7.70
CA ALA A 448 29.17 9.68 8.04
C ALA A 448 30.30 8.62 8.07
N MET A 449 29.95 7.33 8.14
CA MET A 449 30.89 6.21 7.98
C MET A 449 31.24 5.89 6.51
N GLY A 450 30.51 6.43 5.54
CA GLY A 450 30.74 6.20 4.10
C GLY A 450 30.55 4.74 3.66
N THR A 451 29.74 3.95 4.39
CA THR A 451 29.61 2.49 4.20
C THR A 451 28.43 2.06 3.34
N TYR A 452 27.94 2.95 2.47
CA TYR A 452 26.97 2.63 1.42
C TYR A 452 26.98 3.73 0.35
N LYS A 453 26.49 3.39 -0.84
CA LYS A 453 26.30 4.29 -1.99
C LYS A 453 25.00 5.07 -1.83
N GLU A 454 23.90 4.32 -1.80
CA GLU A 454 22.53 4.79 -1.62
C GLU A 454 21.72 3.80 -0.77
N MET A 455 20.67 4.29 -0.11
CA MET A 455 19.81 3.52 0.78
C MET A 455 18.33 3.84 0.55
N VAL A 456 17.47 2.83 0.60
CA VAL A 456 16.01 2.98 0.46
C VAL A 456 15.31 2.44 1.71
N LEU A 457 14.47 3.27 2.34
CA LEU A 457 13.65 2.92 3.51
C LEU A 457 12.17 2.86 3.12
N TYR A 458 11.54 1.70 3.34
CA TYR A 458 10.09 1.50 3.21
C TYR A 458 9.49 1.25 4.60
N ILE A 459 8.54 2.08 5.05
CA ILE A 459 8.03 2.07 6.44
C ILE A 459 6.50 1.94 6.47
N GLU A 460 6.02 0.75 6.82
CA GLU A 460 4.62 0.49 7.17
C GLU A 460 4.39 0.73 8.67
N ALA A 461 3.66 1.80 9.00
CA ALA A 461 3.16 2.09 10.35
C ALA A 461 2.10 3.21 10.38
N CYS A 462 1.36 3.28 11.50
CA CYS A 462 0.55 4.44 11.86
C CYS A 462 1.42 5.70 12.01
N GLU A 463 0.96 6.84 11.48
CA GLU A 463 1.65 8.14 11.51
C GLU A 463 3.11 8.12 11.01
N SER A 464 3.47 7.13 10.18
CA SER A 464 4.84 6.79 9.77
C SER A 464 5.66 7.96 9.20
N GLY A 465 5.04 8.90 8.49
CA GLY A 465 5.70 10.12 8.01
C GLY A 465 6.31 11.00 9.12
N SER A 466 5.79 10.92 10.35
CA SER A 466 6.30 11.66 11.51
C SER A 466 7.69 11.19 11.99
N MET A 467 8.18 10.05 11.49
CA MET A 467 9.54 9.58 11.72
C MET A 467 10.60 10.37 10.94
N PHE A 468 10.19 11.14 9.93
CA PHE A 468 11.09 11.81 8.97
C PHE A 468 10.77 13.29 8.77
N GLU A 469 9.51 13.69 8.90
CA GLU A 469 9.06 15.07 8.68
C GLU A 469 9.80 16.06 9.61
N GLY A 470 10.45 17.05 9.00
CA GLY A 470 11.26 18.06 9.70
C GLY A 470 12.58 17.57 10.31
N MET A 471 12.99 16.32 10.07
CA MET A 471 14.23 15.74 10.65
C MET A 471 15.16 15.09 9.62
N MET A 472 14.60 14.55 8.54
CA MET A 472 15.31 13.80 7.50
C MET A 472 15.95 14.75 6.47
N PRO A 473 17.29 14.82 6.36
CA PRO A 473 17.97 15.59 5.33
C PRO A 473 17.89 14.91 3.95
N ASP A 474 18.11 15.70 2.91
CA ASP A 474 18.25 15.29 1.52
C ASP A 474 19.68 14.92 1.10
N ASP A 475 20.71 15.30 1.87
CA ASP A 475 22.13 15.07 1.55
C ASP A 475 22.65 13.65 1.90
N LEU A 476 21.89 12.83 2.63
CA LEU A 476 22.39 11.54 3.16
C LEU A 476 22.48 10.40 2.13
N ASN A 477 22.10 10.59 0.86
CA ASN A 477 21.86 9.51 -0.12
C ASN A 477 20.89 8.43 0.39
N ILE A 478 19.85 8.85 1.12
CA ILE A 478 18.79 7.96 1.62
C ILE A 478 17.44 8.44 1.07
N TYR A 479 16.74 7.58 0.34
CA TYR A 479 15.35 7.80 -0.08
C TYR A 479 14.40 7.06 0.87
N VAL A 480 13.30 7.69 1.26
CA VAL A 480 12.33 7.12 2.21
C VAL A 480 10.93 7.17 1.61
N THR A 481 10.16 6.08 1.74
CA THR A 481 8.70 6.10 1.55
C THR A 481 7.99 5.56 2.80
N THR A 482 6.82 6.10 3.10
CA THR A 482 6.05 5.75 4.30
C THR A 482 4.59 5.47 3.96
N ALA A 483 3.96 4.49 4.62
CA ALA A 483 2.58 4.07 4.37
C ALA A 483 1.53 5.17 4.63
N SER A 484 1.84 6.10 5.52
CA SER A 484 0.97 7.16 6.00
C SER A 484 1.72 8.49 6.17
N SER A 485 0.98 9.60 6.11
CA SER A 485 1.48 10.90 6.55
C SER A 485 1.63 10.95 8.08
N ALA A 486 2.26 12.01 8.61
CA ALA A 486 2.51 12.18 10.04
C ALA A 486 1.25 12.27 10.94
N GLU A 487 0.04 12.27 10.36
CA GLU A 487 -1.20 12.66 11.03
C GLU A 487 -2.40 11.72 10.83
N GLU A 488 -2.16 10.52 10.27
CA GLU A 488 -3.16 9.48 10.01
C GLU A 488 -2.58 8.07 10.27
N SER A 489 -3.46 7.10 10.50
CA SER A 489 -3.07 5.69 10.57
C SER A 489 -2.86 5.10 9.17
N SER A 490 -2.01 4.09 9.06
CA SER A 490 -2.08 3.12 7.97
C SER A 490 -3.13 2.03 8.27
N TYR A 491 -3.30 1.08 7.35
CA TYR A 491 -4.43 0.15 7.32
C TYR A 491 -3.99 -1.29 7.09
N GLY A 492 -4.50 -2.21 7.91
CA GLY A 492 -4.44 -3.65 7.64
C GLY A 492 -5.43 -4.03 6.53
N THR A 493 -5.13 -5.05 5.74
CA THR A 493 -6.02 -5.60 4.70
C THR A 493 -6.00 -7.14 4.73
N TYR A 494 -6.74 -7.78 3.82
CA TYR A 494 -6.97 -9.22 3.82
C TYR A 494 -7.46 -9.74 5.19
N CYS A 495 -8.47 -9.06 5.75
CA CYS A 495 -9.09 -9.37 7.04
C CYS A 495 -10.39 -10.18 6.89
N PRO A 496 -10.82 -10.97 7.90
CA PRO A 496 -12.02 -11.81 7.80
C PRO A 496 -13.28 -10.98 7.50
N GLY A 497 -13.99 -11.32 6.43
CA GLY A 497 -15.23 -10.63 6.03
C GLY A 497 -15.05 -9.32 5.25
N MET A 498 -13.81 -8.97 4.87
CA MET A 498 -13.51 -7.90 3.89
C MET A 498 -13.46 -8.47 2.46
N ASP A 499 -13.42 -7.62 1.42
CA ASP A 499 -13.08 -8.06 0.06
C ASP A 499 -11.64 -7.68 -0.35
N PRO A 500 -10.76 -8.65 -0.68
CA PRO A 500 -10.91 -10.10 -0.54
C PRO A 500 -10.59 -10.60 0.88
N SER A 501 -11.45 -11.50 1.38
CA SER A 501 -11.33 -12.13 2.70
C SER A 501 -10.25 -13.21 2.68
N PRO A 502 -9.50 -13.42 3.78
CA PRO A 502 -8.61 -14.56 3.94
C PRO A 502 -9.36 -15.90 3.91
N PRO A 503 -8.65 -17.04 3.78
CA PRO A 503 -9.23 -18.37 3.91
C PRO A 503 -10.00 -18.49 5.23
N PRO A 504 -11.18 -19.15 5.23
CA PRO A 504 -12.11 -19.08 6.36
C PRO A 504 -11.54 -19.53 7.70
N GLU A 505 -10.50 -20.36 7.73
CA GLU A 505 -9.82 -20.82 8.94
C GLU A 505 -9.08 -19.69 9.71
N TYR A 506 -8.70 -18.59 9.06
CA TYR A 506 -8.02 -17.47 9.72
C TYR A 506 -9.02 -16.54 10.43
N ILE A 507 -8.56 -15.92 11.52
CA ILE A 507 -9.29 -14.93 12.35
C ILE A 507 -8.55 -13.59 12.42
N THR A 508 -7.52 -13.41 11.61
CA THR A 508 -6.57 -12.29 11.59
C THR A 508 -6.50 -11.66 10.20
N CYS A 509 -6.10 -10.39 10.12
CA CYS A 509 -5.65 -9.79 8.87
C CYS A 509 -4.32 -10.42 8.44
N LEU A 510 -4.15 -10.62 7.13
CA LEU A 510 -2.97 -11.31 6.60
C LEU A 510 -1.81 -10.38 6.20
N GLY A 511 -2.07 -9.09 6.00
CA GLY A 511 -1.06 -8.09 5.59
C GLY A 511 -1.53 -6.65 5.76
N ASP A 512 -0.64 -5.70 5.53
CA ASP A 512 -0.96 -4.26 5.59
C ASP A 512 -0.94 -3.62 4.19
N LEU A 513 -1.78 -2.59 3.99
CA LEU A 513 -2.24 -2.16 2.67
C LEU A 513 -1.12 -1.58 1.80
N TYR A 514 -0.20 -0.82 2.38
CA TYR A 514 0.97 -0.29 1.66
C TYR A 514 2.01 -1.40 1.42
N SER A 515 2.21 -2.27 2.41
CA SER A 515 3.09 -3.44 2.30
C SER A 515 2.73 -4.33 1.12
N VAL A 516 1.49 -4.84 1.08
CA VAL A 516 1.04 -5.72 0.00
C VAL A 516 0.99 -5.00 -1.35
N ALA A 517 0.78 -3.67 -1.34
CA ALA A 517 0.83 -2.86 -2.55
C ALA A 517 2.24 -2.79 -3.17
N TRP A 518 3.31 -2.61 -2.39
CA TRP A 518 4.66 -2.55 -2.96
C TRP A 518 5.22 -3.92 -3.30
N MET A 519 4.90 -4.94 -2.51
CA MET A 519 5.45 -6.28 -2.72
C MET A 519 4.81 -6.98 -3.92
N GLU A 520 3.49 -6.97 -4.04
CA GLU A 520 2.82 -7.56 -5.21
C GLU A 520 3.13 -6.82 -6.51
N ASP A 521 3.30 -5.50 -6.45
CA ASP A 521 3.81 -4.71 -7.57
C ASP A 521 5.20 -5.22 -7.97
N SER A 522 6.09 -5.41 -7.00
CA SER A 522 7.45 -5.91 -7.22
C SER A 522 7.52 -7.34 -7.75
N GLU A 523 6.56 -8.20 -7.38
CA GLU A 523 6.44 -9.57 -7.91
C GLU A 523 5.85 -9.61 -9.33
N THR A 524 5.05 -8.61 -9.72
CA THR A 524 4.35 -8.57 -11.02
C THR A 524 5.05 -7.75 -12.10
N HIS A 525 6.17 -7.08 -11.78
CA HIS A 525 6.88 -6.20 -12.72
C HIS A 525 8.34 -6.60 -12.97
N ASN A 526 8.88 -6.07 -14.06
CA ASN A 526 10.29 -6.18 -14.36
C ASN A 526 11.08 -5.05 -13.66
N LEU A 527 11.72 -5.39 -12.55
CA LEU A 527 12.42 -4.43 -11.69
C LEU A 527 13.69 -3.81 -12.31
N LYS A 528 14.24 -4.38 -13.40
CA LYS A 528 15.29 -3.72 -14.22
C LYS A 528 14.71 -2.58 -15.06
N LYS A 529 13.39 -2.54 -15.27
CA LYS A 529 12.70 -1.51 -16.08
C LYS A 529 11.92 -0.52 -15.21
N GLU A 530 11.31 -0.95 -14.12
CA GLU A 530 10.58 -0.10 -13.16
C GLU A 530 11.53 0.82 -12.38
N THR A 531 11.12 2.08 -12.15
CA THR A 531 11.82 3.01 -11.23
C THR A 531 11.18 3.06 -9.85
N LEU A 532 11.94 3.54 -8.85
CA LEU A 532 11.40 3.81 -7.51
C LEU A 532 10.25 4.84 -7.56
N GLU A 533 10.30 5.82 -8.45
CA GLU A 533 9.16 6.72 -8.72
C GLU A 533 7.92 6.01 -9.27
N GLN A 534 8.12 5.06 -10.19
CA GLN A 534 7.03 4.30 -10.82
C GLN A 534 6.31 3.43 -9.79
N GLN A 535 7.07 2.72 -8.96
CA GLN A 535 6.53 1.96 -7.83
C GLN A 535 5.86 2.89 -6.80
N PHE A 536 6.52 3.98 -6.37
CA PHE A 536 5.94 4.93 -5.41
C PHE A 536 4.56 5.44 -5.83
N ASN A 537 4.40 5.86 -7.09
CA ASN A 537 3.13 6.39 -7.60
C ASN A 537 2.01 5.32 -7.60
N LYS A 538 2.34 4.07 -7.92
CA LYS A 538 1.40 2.95 -7.84
C LYS A 538 1.02 2.56 -6.42
N VAL A 539 2.03 2.40 -5.55
CA VAL A 539 1.85 2.07 -4.13
C VAL A 539 0.98 3.14 -3.49
N LYS A 540 1.23 4.41 -3.80
CA LYS A 540 0.37 5.54 -3.40
C LYS A 540 -1.08 5.41 -3.91
N LEU A 541 -1.29 5.11 -5.19
CA LEU A 541 -2.63 4.96 -5.76
C LEU A 541 -3.41 3.77 -5.17
N ARG A 542 -2.74 2.64 -4.90
CA ARG A 542 -3.36 1.46 -4.27
C ARG A 542 -3.62 1.70 -2.78
N THR A 543 -2.69 2.34 -2.06
CA THR A 543 -2.82 2.65 -0.62
C THR A 543 -3.85 3.75 -0.36
N SER A 544 -4.03 4.73 -1.26
CA SER A 544 -5.14 5.69 -1.18
C SER A 544 -6.51 5.10 -1.53
N ASN A 545 -6.55 3.79 -1.84
CA ASN A 545 -7.70 3.07 -2.35
C ASN A 545 -8.31 3.79 -3.57
N TYR A 546 -7.44 4.12 -4.53
CA TYR A 546 -7.72 4.86 -5.76
C TYR A 546 -8.32 6.24 -5.47
N ASP A 547 -7.56 7.03 -4.70
CA ASP A 547 -7.84 8.40 -4.26
C ASP A 547 -9.20 8.60 -3.59
N THR A 548 -9.64 7.60 -2.81
CA THR A 548 -10.84 7.74 -1.97
C THR A 548 -10.56 7.84 -0.48
N TYR A 549 -9.43 7.33 0.01
CA TYR A 549 -8.99 7.44 1.43
C TYR A 549 -10.02 6.94 2.47
N ASN A 550 -11.07 6.21 2.03
CA ASN A 550 -12.10 5.63 2.91
C ASN A 550 -11.55 4.50 3.80
N SER A 551 -10.57 3.75 3.25
CA SER A 551 -9.88 2.63 3.90
C SER A 551 -8.46 2.61 3.33
N GLY A 552 -7.66 3.62 3.68
CA GLY A 552 -6.37 3.89 3.04
C GLY A 552 -5.76 5.23 3.47
N SER A 553 -4.48 5.45 3.14
CA SER A 553 -3.65 6.54 3.69
C SER A 553 -2.78 7.22 2.62
N HIS A 554 -2.23 8.39 2.94
CA HIS A 554 -1.34 9.12 2.03
C HIS A 554 0.09 8.59 2.11
N VAL A 555 0.53 7.91 1.05
CA VAL A 555 1.94 7.49 0.94
C VAL A 555 2.82 8.72 0.69
N MET A 556 3.83 8.89 1.55
CA MET A 556 4.72 10.05 1.56
C MET A 556 6.16 9.67 1.15
N GLU A 557 6.97 10.68 0.81
CA GLU A 557 8.36 10.54 0.37
C GLU A 557 9.28 11.60 1.01
N TYR A 558 10.38 11.15 1.61
CA TYR A 558 11.37 11.98 2.33
C TYR A 558 12.82 11.61 1.94
N GLY A 559 13.78 12.44 2.33
CA GLY A 559 15.20 12.24 2.03
C GLY A 559 15.57 12.63 0.59
N ASN A 560 16.68 12.07 0.08
CA ASN A 560 17.19 12.34 -1.25
C ASN A 560 16.20 11.84 -2.33
N LYS A 561 15.69 12.75 -3.16
CA LYS A 561 14.72 12.44 -4.22
C LYS A 561 15.36 12.22 -5.59
N ASP A 562 16.64 12.51 -5.77
CA ASP A 562 17.38 12.26 -7.01
C ASP A 562 17.65 10.76 -7.22
N ILE A 563 17.45 9.93 -6.19
CA ILE A 563 17.45 8.46 -6.24
C ILE A 563 16.17 7.93 -6.94
N LYS A 564 15.07 8.69 -6.98
CA LYS A 564 13.77 8.22 -7.52
C LYS A 564 13.77 7.70 -8.97
N PRO A 565 14.60 8.20 -9.91
CA PRO A 565 14.72 7.65 -11.26
C PRO A 565 15.49 6.31 -11.32
N GLU A 566 16.19 5.91 -10.26
CA GLU A 566 16.86 4.61 -10.16
C GLU A 566 15.87 3.45 -10.28
N LYS A 567 16.41 2.28 -10.67
CA LYS A 567 15.64 1.06 -10.89
C LYS A 567 15.47 0.26 -9.61
N VAL A 568 14.27 -0.28 -9.40
CA VAL A 568 13.92 -1.03 -8.17
C VAL A 568 14.87 -2.22 -7.95
N TYR A 569 15.36 -2.86 -9.02
CA TYR A 569 16.30 -3.98 -8.90
C TYR A 569 17.66 -3.62 -8.28
N LEU A 570 18.06 -2.34 -8.24
CA LEU A 570 19.31 -1.94 -7.59
C LEU A 570 19.26 -2.15 -6.07
N TYR A 571 18.05 -2.22 -5.51
CA TYR A 571 17.78 -2.46 -4.09
C TYR A 571 17.18 -3.85 -3.85
N GLN A 572 16.17 -4.23 -4.64
CA GLN A 572 15.41 -5.46 -4.43
C GLN A 572 15.89 -6.68 -5.25
N GLY A 573 16.87 -6.49 -6.13
CA GLY A 573 17.34 -7.53 -7.06
C GLY A 573 16.38 -7.79 -8.22
N PHE A 574 16.69 -8.78 -9.06
CA PHE A 574 15.94 -9.09 -10.28
C PHE A 574 15.57 -10.57 -10.35
N ASN A 575 14.27 -10.87 -10.34
CA ASN A 575 13.73 -12.22 -10.54
C ASN A 575 13.69 -12.55 -12.04
N PRO A 576 14.46 -13.53 -12.57
CA PRO A 576 14.47 -13.84 -13.99
C PRO A 576 13.11 -14.23 -14.56
N LYS A 577 12.18 -14.74 -13.73
CA LYS A 577 10.80 -15.04 -14.15
C LYS A 577 10.00 -13.80 -14.54
N THR A 578 10.37 -12.59 -14.08
CA THR A 578 9.70 -11.34 -14.46
C THR A 578 10.33 -10.64 -15.67
N ALA A 579 11.33 -11.26 -16.33
CA ALA A 579 11.99 -10.69 -17.51
C ALA A 579 11.01 -10.21 -18.61
N ASN A 580 9.98 -11.00 -18.87
CA ASN A 580 8.96 -10.72 -19.90
C ASN A 580 7.79 -9.83 -19.42
N LEU A 581 7.75 -9.47 -18.14
CA LEU A 581 6.71 -8.60 -17.58
C LEU A 581 6.96 -7.12 -17.94
N PRO A 582 5.91 -6.27 -17.93
CA PRO A 582 6.07 -4.84 -18.18
C PRO A 582 6.88 -4.13 -17.09
N ALA A 583 7.30 -2.90 -17.39
CA ALA A 583 7.95 -2.01 -16.44
C ALA A 583 6.98 -1.55 -15.34
N ASN A 584 5.88 -0.91 -15.75
CA ASN A 584 4.81 -0.41 -14.89
C ASN A 584 3.54 -0.36 -15.75
N ARG A 585 2.75 -1.45 -15.78
CA ARG A 585 1.50 -1.54 -16.59
C ARG A 585 0.47 -2.56 -16.11
N ILE A 586 0.81 -3.46 -15.18
CA ILE A 586 -0.21 -4.27 -14.52
C ILE A 586 -0.77 -3.40 -13.41
N ASP A 587 -1.93 -2.82 -13.69
CA ASP A 587 -2.71 -2.11 -12.69
C ASP A 587 -3.58 -3.11 -11.93
N PHE A 588 -3.39 -3.12 -10.62
CA PHE A 588 -4.46 -3.56 -9.73
C PHE A 588 -5.63 -2.57 -9.94
N HIS A 589 -6.82 -3.09 -10.24
CA HIS A 589 -8.05 -2.30 -10.42
C HIS A 589 -9.13 -2.66 -9.39
N LYS A 590 -8.81 -3.55 -8.46
CA LYS A 590 -9.68 -3.94 -7.35
C LYS A 590 -9.48 -2.96 -6.19
N LYS A 591 -10.58 -2.39 -5.70
CA LYS A 591 -10.60 -1.67 -4.43
C LYS A 591 -10.37 -2.65 -3.29
N MET A 592 -9.55 -2.25 -2.33
CA MET A 592 -9.23 -3.04 -1.16
C MET A 592 -10.08 -2.55 0.01
N ASP A 593 -10.78 -3.46 0.68
CA ASP A 593 -11.25 -3.16 2.04
C ASP A 593 -10.05 -3.18 3.00
N GLY A 594 -10.12 -2.39 4.08
CA GLY A 594 -9.05 -2.32 5.07
C GLY A 594 -9.53 -1.88 6.44
N VAL A 595 -8.90 -2.41 7.49
CA VAL A 595 -9.11 -2.04 8.89
C VAL A 595 -8.09 -0.99 9.29
N ASN A 596 -8.46 -0.02 10.13
CA ASN A 596 -7.47 0.85 10.76
C ASN A 596 -6.52 -0.03 11.60
N GLN A 597 -5.20 0.12 11.44
CA GLN A 597 -4.21 -0.69 12.18
C GLN A 597 -4.46 -0.69 13.70
N ARG A 598 -4.89 0.46 14.27
CA ARG A 598 -5.19 0.60 15.70
C ARG A 598 -6.41 -0.19 16.19
N ASP A 599 -7.24 -0.72 15.30
CA ASP A 599 -8.42 -1.53 15.61
C ASP A 599 -8.32 -2.99 15.13
N ALA A 600 -7.23 -3.36 14.45
CA ALA A 600 -6.99 -4.73 13.98
C ALA A 600 -7.07 -5.77 15.11
N ASP A 601 -6.47 -5.48 16.28
CA ASP A 601 -6.47 -6.38 17.44
C ASP A 601 -7.88 -6.59 18.02
N LEU A 602 -8.67 -5.51 18.05
CA LEU A 602 -10.06 -5.56 18.53
C LEU A 602 -10.94 -6.36 17.56
N THR A 603 -10.72 -6.20 16.26
CA THR A 603 -11.35 -7.00 15.19
C THR A 603 -10.96 -8.49 15.30
N PHE A 604 -9.70 -8.82 15.57
CA PHE A 604 -9.26 -10.20 15.85
C PHE A 604 -9.99 -10.82 17.04
N TRP A 605 -10.01 -10.14 18.19
CA TRP A 605 -10.70 -10.66 19.39
C TRP A 605 -12.22 -10.76 19.17
N TRP A 606 -12.82 -9.83 18.43
CA TRP A 606 -14.23 -9.90 18.03
C TRP A 606 -14.55 -11.11 17.15
N HIS A 607 -13.76 -11.39 16.12
CA HIS A 607 -13.94 -12.61 15.31
C HIS A 607 -13.73 -13.88 16.13
N LYS A 608 -12.76 -13.88 17.06
CA LYS A 608 -12.54 -15.00 18.00
C LYS A 608 -13.75 -15.20 18.92
N TYR A 609 -14.36 -14.12 19.42
CA TYR A 609 -15.60 -14.17 20.21
C TYR A 609 -16.77 -14.74 19.41
N GLN A 610 -17.01 -14.22 18.20
CA GLN A 610 -18.07 -14.69 17.31
C GLN A 610 -17.97 -16.20 17.04
N ARG A 611 -16.75 -16.70 16.79
CA ARG A 611 -16.49 -18.10 16.41
C ARG A 611 -16.36 -19.08 17.57
N SER A 612 -16.28 -18.60 18.80
CA SER A 612 -16.11 -19.46 19.99
C SER A 612 -17.42 -20.06 20.49
N SER A 613 -17.31 -21.19 21.21
CA SER A 613 -18.39 -21.76 22.01
C SER A 613 -18.83 -20.80 23.13
N GLU A 614 -20.04 -21.00 23.65
CA GLU A 614 -20.60 -20.18 24.74
C GLU A 614 -19.71 -20.16 25.99
N SER A 615 -19.12 -21.31 26.36
CA SER A 615 -18.14 -21.42 27.45
C SER A 615 -16.93 -20.51 27.29
N ASN A 616 -16.43 -20.37 26.05
CA ASN A 616 -15.19 -19.66 25.76
C ASN A 616 -15.46 -18.18 25.46
N ARG A 617 -16.68 -17.84 25.03
CA ARG A 617 -17.14 -16.46 24.84
C ARG A 617 -17.04 -15.63 26.11
N THR A 618 -17.32 -16.19 27.29
CA THR A 618 -17.21 -15.44 28.56
C THR A 618 -15.80 -14.93 28.82
N GLU A 619 -14.77 -15.77 28.60
CA GLU A 619 -13.37 -15.37 28.78
C GLU A 619 -12.92 -14.35 27.73
N ILE A 620 -13.31 -14.55 26.46
CA ILE A 620 -12.95 -13.62 25.38
C ILE A 620 -13.68 -12.28 25.54
N GLY A 621 -14.95 -12.29 25.96
CA GLY A 621 -15.72 -11.09 26.26
C GLY A 621 -15.13 -10.31 27.44
N LYS A 622 -14.56 -11.00 28.44
CA LYS A 622 -13.76 -10.36 29.50
C LYS A 622 -12.52 -9.68 28.91
N LYS A 623 -11.73 -10.37 28.08
CA LYS A 623 -10.54 -9.79 27.43
C LYS A 623 -10.85 -8.57 26.55
N ILE A 624 -11.92 -8.62 25.75
CA ILE A 624 -12.41 -7.46 24.98
C ILE A 624 -12.79 -6.30 25.92
N THR A 625 -13.50 -6.59 27.02
CA THR A 625 -13.91 -5.59 28.01
C THR A 625 -12.70 -4.94 28.69
N GLU A 626 -11.70 -5.74 29.05
CA GLU A 626 -10.44 -5.28 29.66
C GLU A 626 -9.63 -4.40 28.69
N MET A 627 -9.55 -4.77 27.41
CA MET A 627 -8.94 -3.94 26.36
C MET A 627 -9.68 -2.61 26.18
N LEU A 628 -11.02 -2.62 26.09
CA LEU A 628 -11.81 -1.40 25.94
C LEU A 628 -11.72 -0.49 27.17
N ALA A 629 -11.71 -1.07 28.38
CA ALA A 629 -11.48 -0.33 29.62
C ALA A 629 -10.08 0.28 29.67
N HIS A 630 -9.05 -0.42 29.17
CA HIS A 630 -7.70 0.13 29.08
C HIS A 630 -7.60 1.29 28.07
N ARG A 631 -8.19 1.13 26.87
CA ARG A 631 -8.28 2.21 25.86
C ARG A 631 -8.96 3.46 26.44
N ALA A 632 -10.09 3.28 27.11
CA ALA A 632 -10.83 4.38 27.76
C ALA A 632 -10.04 5.02 28.93
N HIS A 633 -9.29 4.23 29.71
CA HIS A 633 -8.40 4.74 30.75
C HIS A 633 -7.27 5.60 30.17
N LEU A 634 -6.62 5.15 29.09
CA LEU A 634 -5.57 5.91 28.42
C LEU A 634 -6.10 7.22 27.83
N ASP A 635 -7.20 7.16 27.05
CA ASP A 635 -7.85 8.34 26.47
C ASP A 635 -8.25 9.37 27.54
N SER A 636 -9.00 8.94 28.56
CA SER A 636 -9.48 9.84 29.61
C SER A 636 -8.36 10.37 30.50
N SER A 637 -7.29 9.61 30.74
CA SER A 637 -6.16 10.08 31.54
C SER A 637 -5.33 11.12 30.79
N VAL A 638 -5.10 10.94 29.48
CA VAL A 638 -4.38 11.95 28.68
C VAL A 638 -5.21 13.23 28.55
N ASP A 639 -6.51 13.16 28.27
CA ASP A 639 -7.39 14.34 28.26
C ASP A 639 -7.41 15.05 29.63
N THR A 640 -7.46 14.30 30.75
CA THR A 640 -7.45 14.87 32.10
C THR A 640 -6.13 15.57 32.43
N ILE A 641 -4.98 14.98 32.08
CA ILE A 641 -3.66 15.61 32.23
C ILE A 641 -3.61 16.93 31.45
N GLY A 642 -4.15 16.98 30.23
CA GLY A 642 -4.27 18.22 29.46
C GLY A 642 -5.11 19.30 30.16
N VAL A 643 -6.21 18.91 30.80
CA VAL A 643 -7.06 19.83 31.59
C VAL A 643 -6.36 20.32 32.86
N LEU A 644 -5.58 19.48 33.54
CA LEU A 644 -4.82 19.88 34.73
C LEU A 644 -3.67 20.84 34.39
N ILE A 645 -2.96 20.62 33.28
CA ILE A 645 -1.79 21.43 32.89
C ILE A 645 -2.22 22.77 32.23
N PHE A 646 -3.24 22.76 31.36
CA PHE A 646 -3.58 23.91 30.52
C PHE A 646 -5.00 24.47 30.76
N GLY A 647 -5.77 23.90 31.68
CA GLY A 647 -7.16 24.27 31.93
C GLY A 647 -8.16 23.68 30.92
N PRO A 648 -9.47 23.68 31.27
CA PRO A 648 -10.50 22.98 30.50
C PRO A 648 -10.76 23.56 29.10
N GLU A 649 -10.49 24.85 28.88
CA GLU A 649 -10.69 25.50 27.57
C GLU A 649 -9.59 25.18 26.55
N LYS A 650 -8.34 24.96 27.02
CA LYS A 650 -7.15 24.86 26.16
C LYS A 650 -6.51 23.47 26.14
N GLY A 651 -6.65 22.67 27.19
CA GLY A 651 -5.99 21.36 27.29
C GLY A 651 -6.20 20.50 26.03
N ARG A 652 -7.46 20.28 25.65
CA ARG A 652 -7.77 19.42 24.50
C ARG A 652 -7.31 19.98 23.15
N SER A 653 -7.32 21.32 22.97
CA SER A 653 -6.88 21.94 21.72
C SER A 653 -5.35 21.98 21.60
N ILE A 654 -4.63 22.15 22.71
CA ILE A 654 -3.16 22.03 22.76
C ILE A 654 -2.72 20.58 22.54
N LEU A 655 -3.26 19.61 23.29
CA LEU A 655 -2.84 18.20 23.18
C LEU A 655 -3.04 17.63 21.77
N HIS A 656 -4.15 17.96 21.09
CA HIS A 656 -4.41 17.50 19.73
C HIS A 656 -3.90 18.44 18.63
N SER A 657 -3.16 19.51 18.98
CA SER A 657 -2.65 20.46 17.99
C SER A 657 -1.71 19.81 16.98
N ARG A 658 -1.69 20.38 15.77
CA ARG A 658 -0.93 19.90 14.62
C ARG A 658 0.08 20.96 14.22
N ARG A 659 1.38 20.61 14.24
CA ARG A 659 2.46 21.47 13.73
C ARG A 659 2.35 21.63 12.22
N GLY A 660 2.96 22.69 11.68
CA GLY A 660 3.05 22.90 10.24
C GLY A 660 3.81 21.78 9.53
N ARG A 661 3.51 21.57 8.24
CA ARG A 661 4.25 20.59 7.41
C ARG A 661 5.73 20.92 7.36
N GLY A 662 6.57 19.89 7.39
CA GLY A 662 8.03 20.02 7.41
C GLY A 662 8.63 20.45 8.76
N ILE A 663 7.85 20.50 9.83
CA ILE A 663 8.31 20.81 11.19
C ILE A 663 8.36 19.50 12.01
N PRO A 664 9.43 19.23 12.79
CA PRO A 664 9.50 18.03 13.63
C PRO A 664 8.37 18.02 14.67
N LEU A 665 7.91 16.83 15.05
CA LEU A 665 6.82 16.63 16.01
C LEU A 665 7.07 17.33 17.37
N VAL A 666 8.30 17.23 17.86
CA VAL A 666 8.76 17.84 19.12
C VAL A 666 10.14 18.42 18.89
N ASP A 667 10.47 19.50 19.60
CA ASP A 667 11.81 20.08 19.58
C ASP A 667 12.73 19.36 20.60
N ASP A 668 12.25 19.15 21.83
CA ASP A 668 12.92 18.35 22.85
C ASP A 668 12.38 16.91 22.91
N TRP A 669 13.17 15.99 22.34
CA TRP A 669 12.90 14.55 22.33
C TRP A 669 13.21 13.84 23.64
N GLU A 670 14.06 14.40 24.50
CA GLU A 670 14.34 13.82 25.82
C GLU A 670 13.25 14.25 26.82
N CYS A 671 12.68 15.45 26.67
CA CYS A 671 11.39 15.77 27.29
C CYS A 671 10.30 14.77 26.85
N LEU A 672 10.18 14.48 25.54
CA LEU A 672 9.16 13.53 25.06
C LEU A 672 9.31 12.14 25.69
N LYS A 673 10.53 11.60 25.71
CA LYS A 673 10.86 10.32 26.38
C LYS A 673 10.62 10.38 27.90
N SER A 674 10.93 11.49 28.55
CA SER A 674 10.67 11.69 29.98
C SER A 674 9.15 11.72 30.27
N THR A 675 8.37 12.42 29.45
CA THR A 675 6.91 12.53 29.57
C THR A 675 6.23 11.17 29.42
N VAL A 676 6.66 10.34 28.45
CA VAL A 676 6.20 8.95 28.34
C VAL A 676 6.52 8.15 29.61
N ARG A 677 7.77 8.18 30.08
CA ARG A 677 8.20 7.46 31.28
C ARG A 677 7.42 7.89 32.53
N LEU A 678 7.09 9.17 32.66
CA LEU A 678 6.25 9.69 33.75
C LEU A 678 4.80 9.23 33.64
N PHE A 679 4.22 9.26 32.44
CA PHE A 679 2.89 8.74 32.20
C PHE A 679 2.83 7.23 32.53
N GLU A 680 3.74 6.43 31.99
CA GLU A 680 3.72 4.97 32.20
C GLU A 680 3.99 4.57 33.66
N LYS A 681 4.86 5.30 34.36
CA LYS A 681 5.11 5.14 35.80
C LYS A 681 3.84 5.29 36.66
N HIS A 682 2.97 6.24 36.32
CA HIS A 682 1.84 6.64 37.17
C HIS A 682 0.48 6.18 36.65
N CYS A 683 0.32 5.96 35.36
CA CYS A 683 -0.92 5.57 34.69
C CYS A 683 -0.88 4.17 34.08
N GLY A 684 0.28 3.52 33.99
CA GLY A 684 0.46 2.21 33.35
C GLY A 684 0.86 2.29 31.87
N PRO A 685 1.24 1.15 31.27
CA PRO A 685 1.90 1.10 29.96
C PRO A 685 0.99 1.59 28.83
N LEU A 686 1.54 2.36 27.90
CA LEU A 686 0.79 2.87 26.75
C LEU A 686 0.29 1.74 25.84
N THR A 687 1.08 0.68 25.68
CA THR A 687 0.89 -0.38 24.65
C THR A 687 0.83 0.18 23.22
N GLN A 688 0.63 -0.69 22.22
CA GLN A 688 0.52 -0.27 20.82
C GLN A 688 -0.61 0.74 20.57
N TYR A 689 -1.70 0.65 21.34
CA TYR A 689 -2.80 1.61 21.28
C TYR A 689 -2.38 3.02 21.73
N GLY A 690 -1.74 3.12 22.89
CA GLY A 690 -1.41 4.40 23.53
C GLY A 690 -0.34 5.21 22.79
N MET A 691 0.39 4.61 21.84
CA MET A 691 1.29 5.33 20.93
C MET A 691 0.59 6.48 20.19
N LYS A 692 -0.75 6.43 20.00
CA LYS A 692 -1.56 7.55 19.48
C LYS A 692 -1.36 8.87 20.26
N HIS A 693 -1.07 8.79 21.56
CA HIS A 693 -0.93 9.94 22.46
C HIS A 693 0.44 10.60 22.39
N MET A 694 1.38 10.07 21.61
CA MET A 694 2.73 10.65 21.48
C MET A 694 2.71 12.10 20.97
N ARG A 695 1.69 12.50 20.20
CA ARG A 695 1.45 13.90 19.82
C ARG A 695 0.99 14.77 21.00
N ALA A 696 0.19 14.24 21.92
CA ALA A 696 -0.22 14.94 23.13
C ALA A 696 0.99 15.17 24.06
N PHE A 697 1.82 14.15 24.26
CA PHE A 697 3.06 14.26 25.04
C PHE A 697 4.09 15.19 24.37
N ALA A 698 4.20 15.18 23.04
CA ALA A 698 5.02 16.13 22.30
C ALA A 698 4.52 17.57 22.49
N ASN A 699 3.21 17.80 22.41
CA ASN A 699 2.62 19.12 22.60
C ASN A 699 2.78 19.65 24.03
N ILE A 700 2.80 18.79 25.06
CA ILE A 700 3.19 19.17 26.43
C ILE A 700 4.63 19.70 26.48
N CYS A 701 5.57 19.02 25.81
CA CYS A 701 6.97 19.48 25.71
C CYS A 701 7.12 20.76 24.87
N ASN A 702 6.33 20.90 23.80
CA ASN A 702 6.35 22.07 22.91
C ASN A 702 5.88 23.36 23.61
N GLU A 703 4.99 23.25 24.61
CA GLU A 703 4.58 24.36 25.50
C GLU A 703 5.54 24.57 26.69
N LEU A 704 6.72 23.93 26.67
CA LEU A 704 7.80 24.07 27.67
C LEU A 704 7.39 23.75 29.12
N VAL A 705 6.45 22.81 29.30
CA VAL A 705 5.94 22.44 30.62
C VAL A 705 7.02 21.74 31.46
N GLY A 706 7.26 22.24 32.67
CA GLY A 706 8.23 21.66 33.61
C GLY A 706 7.89 20.22 34.00
N LYS A 707 8.91 19.36 34.06
CA LYS A 707 8.79 17.92 34.32
C LYS A 707 8.00 17.60 35.59
N GLU A 708 8.16 18.42 36.62
CA GLU A 708 7.53 18.29 37.93
C GLU A 708 6.01 18.48 37.83
N VAL A 709 5.55 19.41 36.99
CA VAL A 709 4.11 19.66 36.71
C VAL A 709 3.50 18.51 35.92
N ILE A 710 4.27 17.91 35.00
CA ILE A 710 3.85 16.71 34.26
C ILE A 710 3.69 15.53 35.22
N GLU A 711 4.66 15.32 36.13
CA GLU A 711 4.61 14.27 37.15
C GLU A 711 3.44 14.47 38.13
N GLU A 712 3.20 15.70 38.61
CA GLU A 712 2.06 16.04 39.46
C GLU A 712 0.71 15.77 38.76
N ALA A 713 0.55 16.20 37.51
CA ALA A 713 -0.67 15.97 36.74
C ALA A 713 -0.93 14.46 36.49
N CYS A 714 0.13 13.67 36.24
CA CYS A 714 0.03 12.22 36.12
C CYS A 714 -0.38 11.56 37.45
N MET A 715 0.23 11.96 38.57
CA MET A 715 -0.12 11.46 39.91
C MET A 715 -1.56 11.82 40.28
N ALA A 716 -2.00 13.06 40.05
CA ALA A 716 -3.37 13.51 40.34
C ALA A 716 -4.43 12.79 39.47
N THR A 717 -4.08 12.44 38.23
CA THR A 717 -5.00 11.77 37.28
C THR A 717 -5.12 10.26 37.51
N CYS A 718 -4.06 9.63 38.02
CA CYS A 718 -3.96 8.16 38.07
C CYS A 718 -3.73 7.57 39.46
N GLY A 719 -3.38 8.39 40.46
CA GLY A 719 -3.25 7.98 41.85
C GLY A 719 -4.54 7.34 42.38
N GLY A 720 -4.41 6.14 42.98
CA GLY A 720 -5.54 5.36 43.49
C GLY A 720 -6.26 4.49 42.46
N LYS A 721 -5.96 4.59 41.15
CA LYS A 721 -6.40 3.59 40.17
C LYS A 721 -5.60 2.30 40.36
N ASN A 722 -6.24 1.14 40.25
CA ASN A 722 -5.57 -0.16 40.38
C ASN A 722 -4.85 -0.57 39.09
N ILE A 723 -3.70 0.06 38.82
CA ILE A 723 -2.91 -0.09 37.58
C ILE A 723 -2.50 -1.56 37.30
N LEU A 724 -2.44 -2.41 38.34
CA LEU A 724 -2.04 -3.82 38.22
C LEU A 724 -2.95 -4.63 37.29
N SER A 725 -4.24 -4.30 37.14
CA SER A 725 -5.11 -4.99 36.17
C SER A 725 -4.71 -4.75 34.71
N TYR A 726 -4.06 -3.62 34.43
CA TYR A 726 -3.63 -3.26 33.08
C TYR A 726 -2.24 -3.81 32.73
N ALA A 727 -1.38 -4.05 33.73
CA ALA A 727 -0.15 -4.82 33.55
C ALA A 727 -0.45 -6.21 32.97
N THR A 728 -1.52 -6.88 33.46
CA THR A 728 -1.97 -8.16 32.90
C THR A 728 -2.57 -8.06 31.50
N THR A 729 -3.19 -6.95 31.09
CA THR A 729 -3.59 -6.78 29.67
C THR A 729 -2.39 -6.59 28.75
N GLY A 730 -1.35 -5.90 29.20
CA GLY A 730 -0.06 -5.90 28.50
C GLY A 730 0.51 -7.31 28.35
N ALA A 731 0.34 -8.16 29.37
CA ALA A 731 0.78 -9.55 29.37
C ALA A 731 -0.02 -10.53 28.48
N TYR A 732 -1.16 -10.12 27.90
CA TYR A 732 -1.80 -10.85 26.80
C TYR A 732 -1.44 -10.30 25.40
N SER A 733 -0.46 -9.39 25.38
CA SER A 733 0.37 -8.99 24.24
C SER A 733 1.88 -9.16 24.54
N LEU A 734 2.23 -10.02 25.53
CA LEU A 734 3.61 -10.45 25.80
C LEU A 734 3.92 -11.81 25.17
#